data_AF-A0A812RZR8-F1
#
_entry.id   AF-A0A812RZR8-F1
#
_cell.length_a   1.000
_cell.length_b   1.000
_cell.length_c   1.000
_cell.angle_alpha   90.00
_cell.angle_beta   90.00
_cell.angle_gamma   90.00
#
_symmetry.space_group_name_H-M   'P 1'
#
loop_
_entity.id
_entity.type
_entity.pdbx_description
1 polymer ?
#
loop_
_entity_poly.entity_id
_entity_poly.type
_entity_poly.pdbx_seq_one_letter_code
_entity_poly.pdbx_strand_id
1 'polypeptide(L)'
;MNVGTASLKLFAGAKYFDAFVGNIRTFKYSARDGPVHVWQHAVDLRDLLRGDDDDFMVLYHYTDERAFRNVADLRKTTAELYASLEESRAHFGKGVYASQHEPAVWTLRVRILLNNYSNGSPFRDTNDDEAKRVRREWGERASFCIPLLVPRAVAYNIFERQTPDLDQKFVRDKATGEERMVRLGEDYKGKPVDRARDVWVVRVANDAGQVHNVSAEADGLVQLLRLRLKHLHATRGSDNVDTLACMQELATRLEKRVQLQEAEELFRESLRRSRAALGGDHTVTQACVANLAAFLEFKCELDEAEPLFREAVERSRATRGDVDPVTLMDIFNLAGLLMTKGQLKDAEPLLLFALQKRCEVLGQDHPDTLHTMNVCARLFREKGDLGTAEALYRQALECREAKLGSDHPETLVSMNDLGRLLETKGDLDGAEPLCRTVLEKGRAKLGDDHENTIIYMKNLADLLSAKGDFGAAGPLYREALERSRAVLGEDNPRTLDFHRALAAFLLTTGDLMAAEPLCLENLQKCKAKLGNDHLDTIASMNNLARLLQDKGDLEAAAALLREALKSRCEALGNDHPRTLNLLHNLAGVLRRQRELEEAGAMYLEVAQKRQASLGDDHPDTLNSWHGLAAVVMEMGKPDIAEQVLQKVVRLSRATLGDNHPQTLSCISSLAVALLEKGELDAAKSLGVQAFAHCRALLGERHPQTVNCLLCLTRVAEALAARDRQDSAEVEDEAGVFVVVTGDSVRIVSPGPGLPLC
;
A
#
# COMPACT_ATOMS: atom_id res chain seq x y z
N MET A 1 12.82 -37.54 34.56
CA MET A 1 13.29 -38.82 34.01
C MET A 1 14.22 -38.54 32.84
N ASN A 2 15.36 -39.22 32.80
CA ASN A 2 16.42 -39.11 31.78
C ASN A 2 15.86 -39.23 30.35
N VAL A 3 15.85 -38.14 29.59
CA VAL A 3 15.85 -38.20 28.12
C VAL A 3 17.31 -38.30 27.71
N GLY A 4 17.69 -39.43 27.14
CA GLY A 4 19.07 -39.82 26.91
C GLY A 4 19.88 -38.80 26.10
N THR A 5 21.06 -38.49 26.60
CA THR A 5 22.16 -37.71 26.00
C THR A 5 22.80 -38.37 24.77
N ALA A 6 22.07 -39.22 24.04
CA ALA A 6 22.65 -40.19 23.10
C ALA A 6 22.57 -39.82 21.60
N SER A 7 22.03 -38.66 21.18
CA SER A 7 22.00 -38.32 19.75
C SER A 7 22.19 -36.84 19.36
N LEU A 8 22.58 -35.96 20.29
CA LEU A 8 22.90 -34.55 19.98
C LEU A 8 24.41 -34.34 19.73
N LYS A 9 24.93 -34.83 18.61
CA LYS A 9 26.31 -34.51 18.17
C LYS A 9 26.27 -33.65 16.91
N LEU A 10 26.49 -32.35 17.06
CA LEU A 10 26.70 -31.43 15.93
C LEU A 10 27.97 -31.80 15.16
N PHE A 11 29.07 -32.00 15.88
CA PHE A 11 30.36 -32.43 15.34
C PHE A 11 30.69 -33.85 15.81
N ALA A 12 31.00 -34.74 14.87
CA ALA A 12 31.41 -36.10 15.18
C ALA A 12 32.68 -36.09 16.05
N GLY A 13 32.67 -36.83 17.16
CA GLY A 13 33.80 -36.94 18.09
C GLY A 13 33.89 -35.86 19.18
N ALA A 14 33.08 -34.80 19.14
CA ALA A 14 33.04 -33.79 20.19
C ALA A 14 32.18 -34.24 21.39
N LYS A 15 32.62 -33.91 22.62
CA LYS A 15 31.83 -34.04 23.85
C LYS A 15 31.20 -32.70 24.20
N TYR A 16 29.88 -32.69 24.33
CA TYR A 16 29.08 -31.50 24.68
C TYR A 16 28.67 -31.55 26.15
N PHE A 17 28.62 -30.39 26.79
CA PHE A 17 28.19 -30.19 28.16
C PHE A 17 27.17 -29.05 28.22
N ASP A 18 26.15 -29.18 29.05
CA ASP A 18 25.23 -28.06 29.31
C ASP A 18 25.99 -26.86 29.89
N ALA A 19 25.72 -25.68 29.35
CA ALA A 19 26.32 -24.42 29.78
C ALA A 19 25.36 -23.25 29.58
N PHE A 20 25.70 -22.10 30.14
CA PHE A 20 24.91 -20.87 30.00
C PHE A 20 25.79 -19.70 29.58
N VAL A 21 25.19 -18.80 28.79
CA VAL A 21 25.79 -17.54 28.33
C VAL A 21 24.84 -16.42 28.73
N GLY A 22 25.06 -15.81 29.88
CA GLY A 22 24.01 -15.01 30.53
C GLY A 22 22.80 -15.91 30.90
N ASN A 23 21.60 -15.54 30.47
CA ASN A 23 20.37 -16.34 30.68
C ASN A 23 20.09 -17.34 29.54
N ILE A 24 20.98 -17.44 28.56
CA ILE A 24 20.79 -18.28 27.36
C ILE A 24 21.43 -19.64 27.60
N ARG A 25 20.64 -20.70 27.45
CA ARG A 25 21.12 -22.09 27.57
C ARG A 25 21.85 -22.52 26.29
N THR A 26 22.99 -23.17 26.46
CA THR A 26 23.93 -23.53 25.39
C THR A 26 24.53 -24.92 25.62
N PHE A 27 25.02 -25.54 24.57
CA PHE A 27 25.92 -26.71 24.66
C PHE A 27 27.36 -26.26 24.46
N LYS A 28 28.20 -26.43 25.48
CA LYS A 28 29.62 -26.14 25.43
C LYS A 28 30.40 -27.38 25.01
N TYR A 29 31.28 -27.28 24.02
CA TYR A 29 32.26 -28.31 23.70
C TYR A 29 33.68 -27.75 23.73
N SER A 30 34.65 -28.60 24.07
CA SER A 30 36.06 -28.21 24.10
C SER A 30 36.66 -28.31 22.70
N ALA A 31 37.00 -27.17 22.10
CA ALA A 31 37.79 -27.11 20.87
C ALA A 31 39.28 -26.86 21.19
N ARG A 32 40.14 -27.02 20.19
CA ARG A 32 41.60 -26.89 20.33
C ARG A 32 42.06 -25.50 20.78
N ASP A 33 41.31 -24.46 20.40
CA ASP A 33 41.63 -23.05 20.66
C ASP A 33 40.75 -22.44 21.76
N GLY A 34 40.01 -23.27 22.51
CA GLY A 34 39.14 -22.83 23.60
C GLY A 34 37.74 -23.46 23.56
N PRO A 35 36.93 -23.26 24.61
CA PRO A 35 35.58 -23.76 24.62
C PRO A 35 34.66 -23.01 23.66
N VAL A 36 33.80 -23.74 22.95
CA VAL A 36 32.77 -23.20 22.06
C VAL A 36 31.40 -23.51 22.62
N HIS A 37 30.58 -22.48 22.78
CA HIS A 37 29.17 -22.51 23.11
C HIS A 37 28.35 -22.57 21.83
N VAL A 38 27.55 -23.61 21.70
CA VAL A 38 26.56 -23.77 20.65
C VAL A 38 25.19 -23.43 21.22
N TRP A 39 24.39 -22.66 20.49
CA TRP A 39 23.01 -22.44 20.87
C TRP A 39 22.26 -23.78 21.01
N GLN A 40 21.50 -23.97 22.09
CA GLN A 40 20.85 -25.25 22.38
C GLN A 40 19.89 -25.69 21.25
N HIS A 41 19.14 -24.74 20.69
CA HIS A 41 18.19 -24.99 19.59
C HIS A 41 18.87 -25.18 18.21
N ALA A 42 20.20 -25.04 18.13
CA ALA A 42 20.94 -25.37 16.92
C ALA A 42 20.93 -26.85 16.57
N VAL A 43 20.65 -27.70 17.57
CA VAL A 43 20.48 -29.12 17.35
C VAL A 43 19.06 -29.42 16.88
N ASP A 44 18.07 -28.65 17.34
CA ASP A 44 16.67 -28.77 16.93
C ASP A 44 16.49 -28.43 15.43
N LEU A 45 17.21 -27.41 14.92
CA LEU A 45 17.21 -27.05 13.48
C LEU A 45 17.77 -28.16 12.57
N ARG A 46 18.71 -28.97 13.07
CA ARG A 46 19.25 -30.12 12.33
C ARG A 46 18.26 -31.30 12.33
N ASP A 47 17.49 -31.44 13.40
CA ASP A 47 16.46 -32.47 13.51
C ASP A 47 15.20 -32.12 12.71
N LEU A 48 14.92 -30.82 12.53
CA LEU A 48 13.92 -30.27 11.60
C LEU A 48 14.13 -30.72 10.14
N LEU A 49 15.38 -30.94 9.71
CA LEU A 49 15.76 -31.37 8.35
C LEU A 49 16.01 -32.89 8.21
N ARG A 50 15.64 -33.72 9.20
CA ARG A 50 15.81 -35.19 9.11
C ARG A 50 14.73 -35.88 8.26
N GLY A 51 13.76 -35.14 7.73
CA GLY A 51 12.86 -35.60 6.66
C GLY A 51 13.37 -35.16 5.29
N ASP A 52 12.83 -35.74 4.21
CA ASP A 52 13.21 -35.51 2.80
C ASP A 52 13.02 -34.06 2.26
N ASP A 53 13.07 -33.03 3.11
CA ASP A 53 13.07 -31.61 2.71
C ASP A 53 14.47 -31.24 2.18
N ASP A 54 14.74 -31.62 0.93
CA ASP A 54 15.99 -31.32 0.19
C ASP A 54 16.14 -29.82 -0.14
N ASP A 55 15.11 -29.02 0.12
CA ASP A 55 15.03 -27.59 -0.23
C ASP A 55 15.82 -26.66 0.70
N PHE A 56 16.23 -27.14 1.89
CA PHE A 56 16.92 -26.33 2.90
C PHE A 56 18.24 -26.97 3.39
N MET A 57 19.15 -26.14 3.88
CA MET A 57 20.40 -26.57 4.53
C MET A 57 20.71 -25.74 5.78
N VAL A 58 21.39 -26.34 6.76
CA VAL A 58 21.91 -25.63 7.94
C VAL A 58 23.38 -25.27 7.72
N LEU A 59 23.68 -23.97 7.75
CA LEU A 59 25.03 -23.42 7.78
C LEU A 59 25.39 -23.00 9.21
N TYR A 60 26.60 -23.27 9.67
CA TYR A 60 27.02 -22.92 11.03
C TYR A 60 27.98 -21.71 11.02
N HIS A 61 27.54 -20.60 11.61
CA HIS A 61 28.30 -19.36 11.72
C HIS A 61 28.93 -19.20 13.11
N TYR A 62 30.23 -18.91 13.17
CA TYR A 62 30.93 -18.66 14.43
C TYR A 62 31.06 -17.16 14.68
N THR A 63 30.76 -16.72 15.91
CA THR A 63 30.65 -15.30 16.25
C THR A 63 31.10 -15.00 17.70
N ASP A 64 31.04 -13.71 18.08
CA ASP A 64 31.24 -13.22 19.44
C ASP A 64 29.99 -13.35 20.33
N GLU A 65 30.18 -13.14 21.64
CA GLU A 65 29.12 -13.27 22.64
C GLU A 65 27.95 -12.29 22.44
N ARG A 66 28.23 -11.08 21.94
CA ARG A 66 27.21 -10.03 21.79
C ARG A 66 26.28 -10.36 20.63
N ALA A 67 26.84 -10.73 19.49
CA ALA A 67 26.09 -11.21 18.34
C ALA A 67 25.36 -12.52 18.67
N PHE A 68 26.01 -13.44 19.39
CA PHE A 68 25.37 -14.66 19.88
C PHE A 68 24.17 -14.36 20.78
N ARG A 69 24.29 -13.45 21.75
CA ARG A 69 23.17 -13.05 22.61
C ARG A 69 22.05 -12.35 21.85
N ASN A 70 22.39 -11.57 20.82
CA ASN A 70 21.39 -10.92 19.99
C ASN A 70 20.56 -11.91 19.16
N VAL A 71 21.16 -13.01 18.70
CA VAL A 71 20.46 -14.04 17.94
C VAL A 71 19.81 -15.05 18.88
N ALA A 72 20.48 -15.50 19.93
CA ALA A 72 19.98 -16.52 20.84
C ALA A 72 18.99 -16.01 21.90
N ASP A 73 18.54 -14.75 21.84
CA ASP A 73 17.46 -14.25 22.70
C ASP A 73 16.12 -14.85 22.24
N LEU A 74 15.64 -15.82 23.00
CA LEU A 74 14.39 -16.56 22.77
C LEU A 74 13.12 -15.70 22.82
N ARG A 75 13.23 -14.43 23.24
CA ARG A 75 12.12 -13.47 23.20
C ARG A 75 11.94 -12.86 21.82
N LYS A 76 12.91 -13.05 20.91
CA LYS A 76 12.81 -12.60 19.53
C LYS A 76 12.00 -13.58 18.68
N THR A 77 11.05 -13.04 17.92
CA THR A 77 10.25 -13.73 16.91
C THR A 77 11.13 -14.36 15.82
N THR A 78 10.63 -15.34 15.06
CA THR A 78 11.37 -15.87 13.89
C THR A 78 11.69 -14.75 12.91
N ALA A 79 10.80 -13.77 12.79
CA ALA A 79 10.97 -12.58 11.98
C ALA A 79 12.07 -11.69 12.54
N GLU A 80 12.21 -11.48 13.85
CA GLU A 80 13.33 -10.73 14.44
C GLU A 80 14.66 -11.51 14.41
N LEU A 81 14.60 -12.84 14.42
CA LEU A 81 15.75 -13.71 14.20
C LEU A 81 16.23 -13.61 12.74
N TYR A 82 15.31 -13.73 11.78
CA TYR A 82 15.59 -13.63 10.35
C TYR A 82 15.91 -12.19 9.93
N ALA A 83 15.17 -11.20 10.43
CA ALA A 83 15.48 -9.78 10.29
C ALA A 83 16.76 -9.40 11.03
N SER A 84 17.15 -10.06 12.12
CA SER A 84 18.51 -9.85 12.67
C SER A 84 19.59 -10.46 11.78
N LEU A 85 19.26 -11.40 10.90
CA LEU A 85 20.15 -11.89 9.84
C LEU A 85 20.13 -10.98 8.60
N GLU A 86 19.06 -10.22 8.38
CA GLU A 86 18.88 -9.30 7.25
C GLU A 86 19.23 -7.82 7.56
N GLU A 87 19.07 -7.35 8.81
CA GLU A 87 19.31 -5.97 9.21
C GLU A 87 20.80 -5.69 9.23
N SER A 88 21.18 -4.68 8.44
CA SER A 88 22.49 -4.03 8.38
C SER A 88 23.02 -3.47 9.72
N ARG A 89 22.30 -3.67 10.83
CA ARG A 89 22.70 -3.31 12.20
C ARG A 89 22.95 -4.48 13.13
N ALA A 90 22.68 -5.72 12.73
CA ALA A 90 23.27 -6.84 13.44
C ALA A 90 24.77 -6.81 13.14
N HIS A 91 25.52 -6.18 14.05
CA HIS A 91 26.96 -6.36 14.15
C HIS A 91 27.25 -7.82 14.51
N PHE A 92 27.01 -8.75 13.58
CA PHE A 92 27.91 -9.87 13.40
C PHE A 92 29.25 -9.21 13.11
N GLY A 93 30.20 -9.32 14.03
CA GLY A 93 31.46 -8.59 13.93
C GLY A 93 32.14 -8.79 12.57
N LYS A 94 33.19 -7.98 12.32
CA LYS A 94 33.90 -7.69 11.06
C LYS A 94 34.37 -8.85 10.12
N GLY A 95 33.89 -10.08 10.32
CA GLY A 95 34.04 -11.26 9.46
C GLY A 95 32.85 -11.49 8.52
N VAL A 96 31.74 -10.78 8.68
CA VAL A 96 30.75 -10.59 7.60
C VAL A 96 31.27 -9.45 6.73
N TYR A 97 31.72 -9.74 5.51
CA TYR A 97 32.20 -8.71 4.58
C TYR A 97 31.02 -7.88 4.02
N ALA A 98 30.45 -7.02 4.85
CA ALA A 98 29.77 -5.81 4.39
C ALA A 98 30.86 -4.75 4.15
N SER A 99 31.09 -4.36 2.90
CA SER A 99 32.10 -3.34 2.55
C SER A 99 31.72 -1.98 3.13
N GLN A 100 32.27 -1.63 4.29
CA GLN A 100 32.11 -0.33 4.96
C GLN A 100 32.37 0.84 3.99
N HIS A 101 31.33 1.56 3.55
CA HIS A 101 31.25 3.02 3.32
C HIS A 101 29.79 3.40 2.94
N GLU A 102 29.26 4.47 3.55
CA GLU A 102 27.96 5.17 3.34
C GLU A 102 26.64 4.51 3.81
N PRO A 103 25.99 4.98 4.91
CA PRO A 103 24.82 4.34 5.53
C PRO A 103 23.48 4.33 4.76
N ALA A 104 23.35 5.04 3.64
CA ALA A 104 22.05 5.26 2.99
C ALA A 104 21.71 4.27 1.86
N VAL A 105 22.66 3.42 1.44
CA VAL A 105 22.52 2.53 0.26
C VAL A 105 22.35 1.04 0.65
N TRP A 106 22.20 0.72 1.94
CA TRP A 106 22.39 -0.65 2.47
C TRP A 106 21.13 -1.47 2.72
N THR A 107 19.94 -0.94 2.41
CA THR A 107 18.67 -1.70 2.52
C THR A 107 18.54 -2.81 1.47
N LEU A 108 19.46 -2.88 0.49
CA LEU A 108 19.25 -3.60 -0.78
C LEU A 108 20.17 -4.80 -1.05
N ARG A 109 21.12 -5.14 -0.17
CA ARG A 109 22.03 -6.30 -0.40
C ARG A 109 22.44 -6.99 0.91
N VAL A 110 21.75 -8.06 1.27
CA VAL A 110 22.24 -8.99 2.30
C VAL A 110 23.21 -9.96 1.62
N ARG A 111 24.52 -9.74 1.80
CA ARG A 111 25.55 -10.67 1.36
C ARG A 111 26.16 -11.34 2.58
N ILE A 112 25.69 -12.54 2.91
CA ILE A 112 26.26 -13.31 4.01
C ILE A 112 27.30 -14.28 3.43
N LEU A 113 28.57 -13.91 3.57
CA LEU A 113 29.68 -14.84 3.36
C LEU A 113 29.79 -15.69 4.62
N LEU A 114 29.36 -16.94 4.50
CA LEU A 114 29.40 -17.92 5.57
C LEU A 114 30.53 -18.88 5.30
N ASN A 115 31.57 -18.79 6.12
CA ASN A 115 32.55 -19.87 6.21
C ASN A 115 31.87 -21.03 6.93
N ASN A 116 31.43 -22.01 6.15
CA ASN A 116 31.01 -23.30 6.64
C ASN A 116 32.28 -24.11 6.97
N TYR A 117 32.44 -24.47 8.23
CA TYR A 117 33.45 -25.44 8.65
C TYR A 117 32.82 -26.83 8.53
N SER A 118 32.66 -27.32 7.30
CA SER A 118 32.01 -28.60 7.06
C SER A 118 32.89 -29.76 7.55
N ASN A 119 32.32 -30.56 8.45
CA ASN A 119 32.57 -31.98 8.73
C ASN A 119 34.00 -32.55 8.81
N GLY A 120 35.05 -31.76 9.04
CA GLY A 120 36.40 -32.29 9.24
C GLY A 120 37.38 -31.32 9.91
N SER A 121 37.43 -31.35 11.25
CA SER A 121 38.38 -30.61 12.12
C SER A 121 38.26 -29.08 12.10
N PRO A 122 37.85 -28.43 13.21
CA PRO A 122 37.45 -27.02 13.22
C PRO A 122 38.58 -25.99 13.01
N PHE A 123 39.86 -26.41 12.95
CA PHE A 123 40.98 -25.50 12.70
C PHE A 123 42.09 -26.25 11.97
N ARG A 124 42.10 -26.18 10.64
CA ARG A 124 43.14 -26.81 9.81
C ARG A 124 43.92 -25.85 8.91
N ASP A 125 44.08 -24.60 9.34
CA ASP A 125 45.39 -23.92 9.24
C ASP A 125 45.43 -22.70 10.18
N THR A 126 46.39 -22.67 11.10
CA THR A 126 46.49 -21.64 12.15
C THR A 126 47.43 -20.50 11.75
N ASN A 127 47.98 -20.49 10.53
CA ASN A 127 49.07 -19.59 10.15
C ASN A 127 48.81 -18.67 8.94
N ASP A 128 47.62 -18.70 8.37
CA ASP A 128 47.18 -17.77 7.31
C ASP A 128 46.90 -16.35 7.86
N ASP A 129 47.11 -15.34 7.00
CA ASP A 129 46.87 -13.93 7.28
C ASP A 129 45.43 -13.64 7.70
N GLU A 130 44.43 -14.37 7.19
CA GLU A 130 43.04 -14.23 7.65
C GLU A 130 42.85 -14.81 9.05
N ALA A 131 43.47 -15.96 9.37
CA ALA A 131 43.44 -16.53 10.73
C ALA A 131 44.19 -15.64 11.74
N LYS A 132 45.31 -15.04 11.34
CA LYS A 132 46.06 -14.04 12.12
C LYS A 132 45.29 -12.74 12.28
N ARG A 133 44.52 -12.32 11.27
CA ARG A 133 43.63 -11.16 11.34
C ARG A 133 42.43 -11.42 12.23
N VAL A 134 41.77 -12.57 12.13
CA VAL A 134 40.67 -12.98 13.03
C VAL A 134 41.15 -13.00 14.49
N ARG A 135 42.34 -13.57 14.78
CA ARG A 135 42.95 -13.46 16.11
C ARG A 135 43.25 -12.03 16.55
N ARG A 136 43.63 -11.14 15.62
CA ARG A 136 43.92 -9.72 15.91
C ARG A 136 42.67 -8.89 16.17
N GLU A 137 41.62 -9.14 15.38
CA GLU A 137 40.37 -8.38 15.41
C GLU A 137 39.42 -8.88 16.50
N TRP A 138 39.48 -10.16 16.87
CA TRP A 138 38.53 -10.80 17.77
C TRP A 138 39.17 -11.40 19.03
N GLY A 139 40.49 -11.53 19.10
CA GLY A 139 41.20 -12.21 20.19
C GLY A 139 40.89 -13.72 20.24
N GLU A 140 40.98 -14.34 21.43
CA GLU A 140 40.58 -15.73 21.70
C GLU A 140 39.04 -15.94 21.75
N ARG A 141 38.23 -14.99 21.26
CA ARG A 141 36.79 -14.87 21.59
C ARG A 141 35.79 -15.38 20.54
N ALA A 142 36.20 -16.18 19.56
CA ALA A 142 35.24 -16.87 18.68
C ALA A 142 34.69 -18.14 19.37
N SER A 143 34.00 -17.94 20.49
CA SER A 143 33.53 -19.01 21.38
C SER A 143 32.05 -19.34 21.17
N PHE A 144 31.38 -18.84 20.14
CA PHE A 144 29.94 -19.01 19.96
C PHE A 144 29.57 -19.45 18.54
N CYS A 145 28.66 -20.41 18.42
CA CYS A 145 28.20 -20.96 17.13
C CYS A 145 26.68 -20.79 16.98
N ILE A 146 26.27 -20.18 15.86
CA ILE A 146 24.90 -19.90 15.45
C ILE A 146 24.56 -20.74 14.20
N PRO A 147 23.50 -21.54 14.22
CA PRO A 147 22.95 -22.20 13.04
C PRO A 147 22.16 -21.21 12.18
N LEU A 148 22.29 -21.31 10.87
CA LEU A 148 21.56 -20.54 9.88
C LEU A 148 20.85 -21.51 8.96
N LEU A 149 19.52 -21.47 8.92
CA LEU A 149 18.73 -22.29 8.03
C LEU A 149 18.51 -21.52 6.72
N VAL A 150 18.98 -22.08 5.61
CA VAL A 150 19.06 -21.38 4.33
C VAL A 150 18.45 -22.25 3.22
N PRO A 151 17.55 -21.72 2.38
CA PRO A 151 17.08 -22.45 1.21
C PRO A 151 18.24 -22.74 0.25
N ARG A 152 18.32 -23.95 -0.32
CA ARG A 152 19.40 -24.32 -1.24
C ARG A 152 19.41 -23.47 -2.50
N ALA A 153 18.25 -23.01 -2.96
CA ALA A 153 18.10 -22.13 -4.13
C ALA A 153 18.87 -20.80 -4.00
N VAL A 154 19.13 -20.35 -2.76
CA VAL A 154 19.78 -19.07 -2.48
C VAL A 154 21.21 -19.24 -1.94
N ALA A 155 21.70 -20.46 -1.74
CA ALA A 155 23.04 -20.75 -1.21
C ALA A 155 24.00 -21.17 -2.34
N TYR A 156 25.10 -20.45 -2.50
CA TYR A 156 26.12 -20.68 -3.52
C TYR A 156 27.47 -21.02 -2.89
N ASN A 157 28.06 -22.16 -3.23
CA ASN A 157 29.43 -22.48 -2.84
C ASN A 157 30.41 -21.84 -3.85
N ILE A 158 31.22 -20.88 -3.41
CA ILE A 158 32.14 -20.12 -4.28
C ILE A 158 33.15 -21.03 -5.01
N PHE A 159 33.51 -22.18 -4.44
CA PHE A 159 34.46 -23.11 -5.07
C PHE A 159 33.81 -24.00 -6.13
N GLU A 160 32.53 -24.32 -5.96
CA GLU A 160 31.78 -25.13 -6.91
C GLU A 160 31.24 -24.26 -8.05
N ARG A 161 30.80 -23.04 -7.73
CA ARG A 161 30.20 -22.11 -8.68
C ARG A 161 30.46 -20.66 -8.25
N GLN A 162 31.08 -19.89 -9.13
CA GLN A 162 31.26 -18.45 -8.93
C GLN A 162 29.90 -17.77 -9.01
N THR A 163 29.65 -16.79 -8.15
CA THR A 163 28.35 -16.12 -8.15
C THR A 163 28.21 -15.23 -9.40
N PRO A 164 27.04 -15.16 -10.04
CA PRO A 164 26.87 -14.44 -11.32
C PRO A 164 27.30 -12.96 -11.33
N ASP A 165 27.27 -12.31 -10.16
CA ASP A 165 27.72 -10.94 -9.94
C ASP A 165 29.24 -10.81 -9.74
N LEU A 166 29.92 -11.85 -9.23
CA LEU A 166 31.37 -11.90 -9.19
C LEU A 166 31.95 -12.24 -10.57
N ASP A 167 31.24 -13.04 -11.37
CA ASP A 167 31.63 -13.35 -12.76
C ASP A 167 31.78 -12.11 -13.63
N GLN A 168 31.05 -11.04 -13.31
CA GLN A 168 31.08 -9.76 -14.03
C GLN A 168 31.87 -8.67 -13.30
N LYS A 169 32.43 -8.97 -12.12
CA LYS A 169 33.11 -7.97 -11.30
C LYS A 169 34.56 -7.81 -11.69
N PHE A 170 35.02 -6.56 -11.79
CA PHE A 170 36.41 -6.20 -11.95
C PHE A 170 37.06 -5.82 -10.62
N VAL A 171 38.31 -6.24 -10.45
CA VAL A 171 39.16 -5.95 -9.30
C VAL A 171 40.44 -5.29 -9.81
N ARG A 172 40.79 -4.17 -9.18
CA ARG A 172 41.98 -3.40 -9.52
C ARG A 172 43.14 -3.83 -8.65
N ASP A 173 44.21 -4.28 -9.28
CA ASP A 173 45.44 -4.65 -8.58
C ASP A 173 46.09 -3.39 -8.00
N LYS A 174 46.37 -3.40 -6.68
CA LYS A 174 46.89 -2.20 -5.98
C LYS A 174 48.34 -1.88 -6.31
N ALA A 175 49.12 -2.82 -6.83
CA ALA A 175 50.53 -2.64 -7.15
C ALA A 175 50.73 -2.21 -8.61
N THR A 176 49.90 -2.73 -9.52
CA THR A 176 50.05 -2.49 -10.97
C THR A 176 48.98 -1.55 -11.54
N GLY A 177 47.86 -1.35 -10.83
CA GLY A 177 46.76 -0.49 -11.25
C GLY A 177 45.86 -1.09 -12.34
N GLU A 178 46.17 -2.30 -12.81
CA GLU A 178 45.41 -3.03 -13.83
C GLU A 178 44.10 -3.60 -13.26
N GLU A 179 43.04 -3.56 -14.07
CA GLU A 179 41.74 -4.13 -13.74
C GLU A 179 41.58 -5.49 -14.40
N ARG A 180 41.20 -6.50 -13.61
CA ARG A 180 40.90 -7.85 -14.09
C ARG A 180 39.60 -8.36 -13.52
N MET A 181 38.92 -9.27 -14.22
CA MET A 181 37.74 -9.92 -13.65
C MET A 181 38.11 -10.83 -12.47
N VAL A 182 37.20 -10.92 -11.50
CA VAL A 182 37.27 -11.88 -10.39
C VAL A 182 37.10 -13.29 -10.96
N ARG A 183 37.93 -14.24 -10.53
CA ARG A 183 37.91 -15.62 -11.00
C ARG A 183 37.18 -16.55 -10.04
N LEU A 184 36.76 -17.72 -10.53
CA LEU A 184 36.20 -18.80 -9.71
C LEU A 184 37.12 -19.11 -8.50
N GLY A 185 36.55 -19.07 -7.29
CA GLY A 185 37.31 -19.29 -6.06
C GLY A 185 38.00 -18.03 -5.49
N GLU A 186 37.76 -16.85 -6.07
CA GLU A 186 38.24 -15.56 -5.54
C GLU A 186 37.09 -14.74 -4.91
N ASP A 187 37.44 -13.96 -3.88
CA ASP A 187 36.52 -13.04 -3.22
C ASP A 187 36.28 -11.76 -4.05
N TYR A 188 35.44 -10.88 -3.52
CA TYR A 188 35.06 -9.62 -4.16
C TYR A 188 36.20 -8.59 -4.29
N LYS A 189 37.38 -8.88 -3.76
CA LYS A 189 38.62 -8.11 -3.87
C LYS A 189 39.66 -8.81 -4.75
N GLY A 190 39.33 -9.96 -5.35
CA GLY A 190 40.23 -10.71 -6.23
C GLY A 190 41.26 -11.52 -5.44
N LYS A 191 41.01 -11.76 -4.15
CA LYS A 191 41.88 -12.60 -3.34
C LYS A 191 41.41 -14.05 -3.40
N PRO A 192 42.32 -15.03 -3.56
CA PRO A 192 41.97 -16.44 -3.47
C PRO A 192 41.32 -16.73 -2.13
N VAL A 193 40.18 -17.39 -2.16
CA VAL A 193 39.54 -17.95 -0.97
C VAL A 193 40.19 -19.30 -0.67
N ASP A 194 40.34 -19.62 0.61
CA ASP A 194 40.97 -20.87 1.06
C ASP A 194 40.13 -22.10 0.68
N ARG A 195 40.68 -22.98 -0.18
CA ARG A 195 40.04 -24.22 -0.65
C ARG A 195 39.69 -25.21 0.45
N ALA A 196 40.32 -25.10 1.62
CA ALA A 196 40.02 -25.94 2.77
C ALA A 196 38.76 -25.47 3.54
N ARG A 197 38.18 -24.32 3.17
CA ARG A 197 36.97 -23.76 3.79
C ARG A 197 35.80 -23.88 2.82
N ASP A 198 34.66 -24.38 3.27
CA ASP A 198 33.43 -24.31 2.48
C ASP A 198 32.88 -22.89 2.60
N VAL A 199 33.15 -22.03 1.62
CA VAL A 199 32.67 -20.64 1.65
C VAL A 199 31.39 -20.53 0.86
N TRP A 200 30.30 -20.35 1.59
CA TRP A 200 28.95 -20.21 1.07
C TRP A 200 28.55 -18.74 1.01
N VAL A 201 27.95 -18.33 -0.10
CA VAL A 201 27.28 -17.04 -0.27
C VAL A 201 25.79 -17.30 -0.27
N VAL A 202 25.09 -16.67 0.66
CA VAL A 202 23.62 -16.69 0.66
C VAL A 202 23.10 -15.44 0.00
N ARG A 203 22.22 -15.60 -0.98
CA ARG A 203 21.62 -14.53 -1.77
C ARG A 203 20.19 -14.87 -2.11
N VAL A 204 19.26 -14.07 -1.63
CA VAL A 204 17.89 -14.13 -2.13
C VAL A 204 17.79 -13.38 -3.46
N ALA A 205 17.33 -14.09 -4.49
CA ALA A 205 17.14 -13.59 -5.84
C ALA A 205 15.82 -14.15 -6.37
N ASN A 206 15.18 -13.42 -7.29
CA ASN A 206 14.03 -13.95 -8.02
C ASN A 206 14.48 -14.97 -9.08
N ASP A 207 13.52 -15.63 -9.74
CA ASP A 207 13.76 -16.65 -10.78
C ASP A 207 14.60 -16.15 -11.97
N ALA A 208 14.72 -14.83 -12.15
CA ALA A 208 15.54 -14.19 -13.18
C ALA A 208 17.00 -13.93 -12.74
N GLY A 209 17.40 -14.33 -11.53
CA GLY A 209 18.76 -14.16 -11.03
C GLY A 209 19.13 -12.71 -10.67
N GLN A 210 18.14 -11.83 -10.50
CA GLN A 210 18.33 -10.44 -10.04
C GLN A 210 18.30 -10.36 -8.51
N VAL A 211 19.20 -9.57 -7.90
CA VAL A 211 19.19 -9.37 -6.43
C VAL A 211 18.06 -8.38 -6.20
N HIS A 212 16.95 -8.86 -5.66
CA HIS A 212 15.89 -7.97 -5.19
C HIS A 212 15.93 -7.90 -3.68
N ASN A 213 15.34 -6.86 -3.11
CA ASN A 213 14.96 -6.88 -1.71
C ASN A 213 14.21 -8.18 -1.45
N VAL A 214 14.66 -8.95 -0.46
CA VAL A 214 13.80 -9.96 0.14
C VAL A 214 12.73 -9.15 0.81
N SER A 215 11.53 -9.10 0.21
CA SER A 215 10.41 -8.66 1.01
C SER A 215 10.32 -9.60 2.21
N ALA A 216 9.83 -9.12 3.34
CA ALA A 216 9.53 -9.96 4.50
C ALA A 216 8.43 -11.02 4.20
N GLU A 217 8.21 -11.34 2.92
CA GLU A 217 7.20 -12.17 2.30
C GLU A 217 7.84 -13.12 1.28
N ALA A 218 9.16 -13.35 1.29
CA ALA A 218 9.84 -14.30 0.40
C ALA A 218 9.51 -15.77 0.71
N ASP A 219 9.39 -16.63 -0.31
CA ASP A 219 8.95 -18.05 -0.22
C ASP A 219 9.64 -18.84 0.89
N GLY A 220 10.94 -18.60 1.07
CA GLY A 220 11.72 -19.20 2.15
C GLY A 220 11.16 -18.90 3.54
N LEU A 221 10.64 -17.70 3.83
CA LEU A 221 10.15 -17.35 5.17
C LEU A 221 8.84 -18.05 5.53
N VAL A 222 7.90 -18.14 4.57
CA VAL A 222 6.65 -18.88 4.77
C VAL A 222 6.94 -20.37 4.98
N GLN A 223 7.84 -20.94 4.19
CA GLN A 223 8.29 -22.33 4.37
C GLN A 223 8.98 -22.55 5.72
N LEU A 224 9.83 -21.62 6.15
CA LEU A 224 10.47 -21.65 7.47
C LEU A 224 9.45 -21.57 8.62
N LEU A 225 8.45 -20.70 8.50
CA LEU A 225 7.38 -20.58 9.48
C LEU A 225 6.52 -21.85 9.52
N ARG A 226 6.23 -22.49 8.38
CA ARG A 226 5.56 -23.80 8.32
C ARG A 226 6.39 -24.89 9.01
N LEU A 227 7.69 -24.95 8.75
CA LEU A 227 8.61 -25.90 9.41
C LEU A 227 8.68 -25.67 10.91
N ARG A 228 8.86 -24.41 11.34
CA ARG A 228 8.84 -24.03 12.75
C ARG A 228 7.51 -24.40 13.41
N LEU A 229 6.39 -24.14 12.76
CA LEU A 229 5.06 -24.47 13.26
C LEU A 229 4.91 -25.98 13.46
N LYS A 230 5.30 -26.80 12.46
CA LYS A 230 5.31 -28.27 12.55
C LYS A 230 6.15 -28.76 13.73
N HIS A 231 7.33 -28.18 13.95
CA HIS A 231 8.20 -28.53 15.06
C HIS A 231 7.62 -28.11 16.43
N LEU A 232 7.02 -26.92 16.52
CA LEU A 232 6.39 -26.43 17.75
C LEU A 232 5.20 -27.29 18.14
N HIS A 233 4.37 -27.71 17.18
CA HIS A 233 3.32 -28.70 17.41
C HIS A 233 3.86 -29.99 18.02
N ALA A 234 4.97 -30.52 17.49
CA ALA A 234 5.54 -31.78 17.94
C ALA A 234 6.24 -31.70 19.32
N THR A 235 6.89 -30.58 19.61
CA THR A 235 7.76 -30.44 20.80
C THR A 235 7.09 -29.76 21.99
N ARG A 236 6.24 -28.75 21.74
CA ARG A 236 5.60 -27.93 22.78
C ARG A 236 4.09 -28.13 22.84
N GLY A 237 3.51 -28.77 21.84
CA GLY A 237 2.07 -28.96 21.70
C GLY A 237 1.39 -27.76 21.03
N SER A 238 0.20 -28.01 20.49
CA SER A 238 -0.56 -27.03 19.69
C SER A 238 -1.09 -25.84 20.47
N ASP A 239 -1.24 -25.98 21.78
CA ASP A 239 -1.87 -24.96 22.64
C ASP A 239 -0.82 -24.09 23.36
N ASN A 240 0.47 -24.32 23.09
CA ASN A 240 1.55 -23.54 23.64
C ASN A 240 1.60 -22.12 23.04
N VAL A 241 1.93 -21.12 23.87
CA VAL A 241 2.03 -19.71 23.49
C VAL A 241 2.91 -19.48 22.25
N ASP A 242 4.06 -20.15 22.15
CA ASP A 242 4.97 -19.98 21.02
C ASP A 242 4.41 -20.59 19.73
N THR A 243 3.65 -21.68 19.85
CA THR A 243 2.97 -22.32 18.71
C THR A 243 1.89 -21.37 18.17
N LEU A 244 1.05 -20.82 19.06
CA LEU A 244 0.00 -19.87 18.70
C LEU A 244 0.58 -18.59 18.06
N ALA A 245 1.65 -18.03 18.64
CA ALA A 245 2.33 -16.88 18.05
C ALA A 245 2.92 -17.19 16.66
N CYS A 246 3.46 -18.40 16.46
CA CYS A 246 3.96 -18.83 15.16
C CYS A 246 2.83 -19.00 14.12
N MET A 247 1.64 -19.46 14.55
CA MET A 247 0.46 -19.52 13.68
C MET A 247 0.02 -18.13 13.24
N GLN A 248 -0.04 -17.16 14.16
CA GLN A 248 -0.39 -15.77 13.86
C GLN A 248 0.59 -15.15 12.85
N GLU A 249 1.90 -15.30 13.09
CA GLU A 249 2.90 -14.78 12.17
C GLU A 249 2.79 -15.42 10.78
N LEU A 250 2.63 -16.75 10.70
CA LEU A 250 2.42 -17.45 9.43
C LEU A 250 1.15 -16.94 8.72
N ALA A 251 0.04 -16.80 9.43
CA ALA A 251 -1.22 -16.33 8.88
C ALA A 251 -1.10 -14.92 8.28
N THR A 252 -0.48 -13.97 8.99
CA THR A 252 -0.25 -12.60 8.48
C THR A 252 0.63 -12.60 7.21
N ARG A 253 1.60 -13.51 7.09
CA ARG A 253 2.41 -13.61 5.86
C ARG A 253 1.64 -14.21 4.70
N LEU A 254 0.79 -15.20 4.96
CA LEU A 254 -0.08 -15.80 3.95
C LEU A 254 -1.12 -14.81 3.44
N GLU A 255 -1.69 -13.99 4.33
CA GLU A 255 -2.61 -12.89 3.99
C GLU A 255 -1.98 -11.94 2.97
N LYS A 256 -0.76 -11.46 3.23
CA LYS A 256 -0.04 -10.54 2.31
C LYS A 256 0.24 -11.14 0.93
N ARG A 257 0.30 -12.47 0.83
CA ARG A 257 0.42 -13.21 -0.43
C ARG A 257 -0.90 -13.58 -1.07
N VAL A 258 -2.01 -13.10 -0.50
CA VAL A 258 -3.37 -13.42 -0.95
C VAL A 258 -3.65 -14.94 -0.89
N GLN A 259 -2.99 -15.65 0.03
CA GLN A 259 -3.31 -17.04 0.38
C GLN A 259 -4.37 -17.05 1.49
N LEU A 260 -5.52 -16.44 1.18
CA LEU A 260 -6.52 -16.03 2.18
C LEU A 260 -7.15 -17.21 2.93
N GLN A 261 -7.38 -18.33 2.26
CA GLN A 261 -8.02 -19.49 2.88
C GLN A 261 -7.14 -20.10 4.00
N GLU A 262 -5.85 -20.34 3.73
CA GLU A 262 -4.92 -20.89 4.73
C GLU A 262 -4.65 -19.88 5.85
N ALA A 263 -4.55 -18.59 5.52
CA ALA A 263 -4.41 -17.53 6.52
C ALA A 263 -5.60 -17.52 7.50
N GLU A 264 -6.83 -17.59 6.98
CA GLU A 264 -8.04 -17.60 7.78
C GLU A 264 -8.11 -18.81 8.71
N GLU A 265 -7.82 -20.01 8.17
CA GLU A 265 -7.81 -21.25 8.95
C GLU A 265 -6.86 -21.14 10.15
N LEU A 266 -5.66 -20.60 9.94
CA LEU A 266 -4.68 -20.37 10.99
C LEU A 266 -5.11 -19.31 12.00
N PHE A 267 -5.66 -18.17 11.56
CA PHE A 267 -6.17 -17.13 12.47
C PHE A 267 -7.29 -17.66 13.35
N ARG A 268 -8.29 -18.34 12.75
CA ARG A 268 -9.42 -18.93 13.47
C ARG A 268 -8.97 -20.05 14.41
N GLU A 269 -8.07 -20.93 13.97
CA GLU A 269 -7.56 -22.00 14.82
C GLU A 269 -6.77 -21.48 16.01
N SER A 270 -5.87 -20.52 15.77
CA SER A 270 -5.07 -19.91 16.82
C SER A 270 -5.95 -19.22 17.86
N LEU A 271 -6.97 -18.47 17.45
CA LEU A 271 -7.91 -17.83 18.39
C LEU A 271 -8.71 -18.85 19.21
N ARG A 272 -9.23 -19.90 18.56
CA ARG A 272 -9.98 -20.97 19.24
C ARG A 272 -9.13 -21.67 20.28
N ARG A 273 -7.89 -22.03 19.93
CA ARG A 273 -6.94 -22.69 20.84
C ARG A 273 -6.51 -21.78 21.98
N SER A 274 -6.16 -20.52 21.68
CA SER A 274 -5.73 -19.56 22.71
C SER A 274 -6.85 -19.31 23.73
N ARG A 275 -8.11 -19.16 23.28
CA ARG A 275 -9.27 -19.03 24.18
C ARG A 275 -9.43 -20.24 25.10
N ALA A 276 -9.28 -21.45 24.56
CA ALA A 276 -9.44 -22.68 25.33
C ALA A 276 -8.31 -22.91 26.35
N ALA A 277 -7.07 -22.64 25.96
CA ALA A 277 -5.89 -22.98 26.75
C ALA A 277 -5.44 -21.85 27.70
N LEU A 278 -5.59 -20.59 27.29
CA LEU A 278 -5.05 -19.42 27.99
C LEU A 278 -6.15 -18.53 28.57
N GLY A 279 -7.41 -18.71 28.16
CA GLY A 279 -8.51 -17.83 28.51
C GLY A 279 -8.53 -16.54 27.69
N GLY A 280 -9.57 -15.73 27.90
CA GLY A 280 -9.85 -14.52 27.12
C GLY A 280 -8.94 -13.33 27.40
N ASP A 281 -8.45 -13.22 28.64
CA ASP A 281 -7.67 -12.07 29.13
C ASP A 281 -6.16 -12.20 28.89
N HIS A 282 -5.72 -13.37 28.40
CA HIS A 282 -4.31 -13.59 28.09
C HIS A 282 -3.89 -12.76 26.88
N THR A 283 -2.69 -12.17 26.96
CA THR A 283 -2.16 -11.25 25.93
C THR A 283 -2.15 -11.84 24.53
N VAL A 284 -1.74 -13.11 24.40
CA VAL A 284 -1.77 -13.87 23.13
C VAL A 284 -3.19 -14.05 22.59
N THR A 285 -4.17 -14.31 23.45
CA THR A 285 -5.56 -14.46 23.02
C THR A 285 -6.10 -13.14 22.50
N GLN A 286 -5.82 -12.03 23.19
CA GLN A 286 -6.21 -10.70 22.74
C GLN A 286 -5.56 -10.34 21.40
N ALA A 287 -4.27 -10.66 21.19
CA ALA A 287 -3.60 -10.49 19.90
C ALA A 287 -4.26 -11.35 18.80
N CYS A 288 -4.65 -12.59 19.10
CA CYS A 288 -5.38 -13.43 18.14
C CYS A 288 -6.76 -12.84 17.77
N VAL A 289 -7.46 -12.23 18.73
CA VAL A 289 -8.74 -11.54 18.47
C VAL A 289 -8.51 -10.37 17.52
N ALA A 290 -7.55 -9.49 17.83
CA ALA A 290 -7.26 -8.30 17.03
C ALA A 290 -6.80 -8.64 15.61
N ASN A 291 -5.93 -9.65 15.46
CA ASN A 291 -5.43 -10.07 14.15
C ASN A 291 -6.49 -10.74 13.29
N LEU A 292 -7.34 -11.62 13.86
CA LEU A 292 -8.47 -12.18 13.10
C LEU A 292 -9.46 -11.08 12.70
N ALA A 293 -9.73 -10.12 13.58
CA ALA A 293 -10.60 -8.98 13.25
C ALA A 293 -10.05 -8.16 12.07
N ALA A 294 -8.75 -7.84 12.08
CA ALA A 294 -8.08 -7.14 10.98
C ALA A 294 -8.10 -7.93 9.67
N PHE A 295 -7.89 -9.25 9.74
CA PHE A 295 -7.97 -10.13 8.58
C PHE A 295 -9.39 -10.18 7.97
N LEU A 296 -10.42 -10.26 8.82
CA LEU A 296 -11.81 -10.23 8.37
C LEU A 296 -12.17 -8.86 7.78
N GLU A 297 -11.67 -7.77 8.34
CA GLU A 297 -11.80 -6.44 7.73
C GLU A 297 -11.17 -6.39 6.34
N PHE A 298 -9.96 -6.93 6.17
CA PHE A 298 -9.29 -7.04 4.86
C PHE A 298 -10.14 -7.81 3.85
N LYS A 299 -10.74 -8.95 4.26
CA LYS A 299 -11.69 -9.71 3.42
C LYS A 299 -13.04 -9.03 3.19
N CYS A 300 -13.28 -7.88 3.84
CA CYS A 300 -14.57 -7.17 3.84
C CYS A 300 -15.72 -7.92 4.53
N GLU A 301 -15.40 -8.82 5.47
CA GLU A 301 -16.36 -9.53 6.33
C GLU A 301 -16.65 -8.71 7.60
N LEU A 302 -17.17 -7.49 7.40
CA LEU A 302 -17.21 -6.44 8.43
C LEU A 302 -18.15 -6.73 9.60
N ASP A 303 -19.17 -7.57 9.42
CA ASP A 303 -20.11 -7.97 10.48
C ASP A 303 -19.53 -9.01 11.44
N GLU A 304 -18.57 -9.82 10.98
CA GLU A 304 -17.83 -10.73 11.85
C GLU A 304 -16.62 -10.02 12.49
N ALA A 305 -15.99 -9.07 11.78
CA ALA A 305 -14.87 -8.29 12.31
C ALA A 305 -15.26 -7.39 13.49
N GLU A 306 -16.41 -6.71 13.41
CA GLU A 306 -16.85 -5.75 14.43
C GLU A 306 -16.94 -6.29 15.86
N PRO A 307 -17.63 -7.42 16.14
CA PRO A 307 -17.70 -7.96 17.49
C PRO A 307 -16.31 -8.33 18.03
N LEU A 308 -15.38 -8.77 17.18
CA LEU A 308 -14.01 -9.07 17.59
C LEU A 308 -13.21 -7.80 17.92
N PHE A 309 -13.34 -6.73 17.13
CA PHE A 309 -12.72 -5.45 17.46
C PHE A 309 -13.29 -4.85 18.76
N ARG A 310 -14.60 -4.94 18.98
CA ARG A 310 -15.23 -4.52 20.24
C ARG A 310 -14.75 -5.36 21.42
N GLU A 311 -14.66 -6.69 21.27
CA GLU A 311 -14.09 -7.58 22.28
C GLU A 311 -12.64 -7.22 22.61
N ALA A 312 -11.82 -6.92 21.59
CA ALA A 312 -10.42 -6.52 21.78
C ALA A 312 -10.34 -5.25 22.66
N VAL A 313 -11.12 -4.21 22.32
CA VAL A 313 -11.19 -2.96 23.10
C VAL A 313 -11.69 -3.20 24.52
N GLU A 314 -12.77 -3.96 24.70
CA GLU A 314 -13.34 -4.23 26.03
C GLU A 314 -12.34 -4.96 26.93
N ARG A 315 -11.65 -5.97 26.40
CA ARG A 315 -10.68 -6.74 27.18
C ARG A 315 -9.39 -5.98 27.45
N SER A 316 -8.86 -5.25 26.47
CA SER A 316 -7.65 -4.45 26.69
C SER A 316 -7.91 -3.32 27.70
N ARG A 317 -9.08 -2.65 27.64
CA ARG A 317 -9.52 -1.72 28.69
C ARG A 317 -9.59 -2.37 30.07
N ALA A 318 -10.22 -3.54 30.20
CA ALA A 318 -10.38 -4.21 31.48
C ALA A 318 -9.04 -4.67 32.09
N THR A 319 -8.10 -5.12 31.25
CA THR A 319 -6.84 -5.72 31.71
C THR A 319 -5.69 -4.72 31.85
N ARG A 320 -5.65 -3.67 31.02
CA ARG A 320 -4.55 -2.70 30.95
C ARG A 320 -4.96 -1.26 31.21
N GLY A 321 -6.26 -0.96 31.23
CA GLY A 321 -6.80 0.38 31.35
C GLY A 321 -6.91 1.11 30.00
N ASP A 322 -7.55 2.29 30.03
CA ASP A 322 -7.89 3.08 28.84
C ASP A 322 -6.72 3.73 28.11
N VAL A 323 -5.59 3.88 28.80
CA VAL A 323 -4.45 4.69 28.35
C VAL A 323 -3.28 3.83 27.86
N ASP A 324 -3.39 2.50 28.01
CA ASP A 324 -2.37 1.57 27.55
C ASP A 324 -2.21 1.59 26.01
N PRO A 325 -0.98 1.52 25.47
CA PRO A 325 -0.73 1.55 24.03
C PRO A 325 -1.52 0.50 23.23
N VAL A 326 -1.71 -0.70 23.77
CA VAL A 326 -2.48 -1.76 23.11
C VAL A 326 -3.96 -1.38 23.10
N THR A 327 -4.51 -0.91 24.21
CA THR A 327 -5.90 -0.45 24.28
C THR A 327 -6.17 0.69 23.27
N LEU A 328 -5.25 1.65 23.18
CA LEU A 328 -5.36 2.76 22.22
C LEU A 328 -5.23 2.27 20.77
N MET A 329 -4.44 1.22 20.52
CA MET A 329 -4.36 0.56 19.21
C MET A 329 -5.67 -0.17 18.86
N ASP A 330 -6.26 -0.91 19.81
CA ASP A 330 -7.54 -1.60 19.59
C ASP A 330 -8.66 -0.60 19.31
N ILE A 331 -8.71 0.51 20.05
CA ILE A 331 -9.68 1.60 19.82
C ILE A 331 -9.48 2.21 18.42
N PHE A 332 -8.22 2.43 18.03
CA PHE A 332 -7.86 2.95 16.72
C PHE A 332 -8.29 1.99 15.60
N ASN A 333 -8.07 0.69 15.75
CA ASN A 333 -8.46 -0.33 14.77
C ASN A 333 -9.98 -0.46 14.66
N LEU A 334 -10.71 -0.46 15.79
CA LEU A 334 -12.17 -0.43 15.78
C LEU A 334 -12.70 0.80 15.04
N ALA A 335 -12.09 1.97 15.24
CA ALA A 335 -12.48 3.16 14.51
C ALA A 335 -12.18 3.05 13.01
N GLY A 336 -11.05 2.43 12.64
CA GLY A 336 -10.73 2.07 11.25
C GLY A 336 -11.83 1.23 10.60
N LEU A 337 -12.26 0.16 11.27
CA LEU A 337 -13.38 -0.66 10.80
C LEU A 337 -14.67 0.15 10.62
N LEU A 338 -15.03 0.98 11.59
CA LEU A 338 -16.23 1.80 11.51
C LEU A 338 -16.16 2.78 10.33
N MET A 339 -14.99 3.33 10.02
CA MET A 339 -14.77 4.09 8.79
C MET A 339 -14.97 3.21 7.54
N THR A 340 -14.41 1.99 7.53
CA THR A 340 -14.60 1.02 6.44
C THR A 340 -16.08 0.65 6.23
N LYS A 341 -16.89 0.62 7.30
CA LYS A 341 -18.36 0.45 7.27
C LYS A 341 -19.13 1.73 6.90
N GLY A 342 -18.45 2.88 6.74
CA GLY A 342 -19.08 4.18 6.50
C GLY A 342 -19.78 4.80 7.72
N GLN A 343 -19.56 4.24 8.93
CA GLN A 343 -20.12 4.72 10.19
C GLN A 343 -19.25 5.83 10.80
N LEU A 344 -19.06 6.92 10.05
CA LEU A 344 -18.13 7.99 10.40
C LEU A 344 -18.46 8.68 11.74
N LYS A 345 -19.74 8.76 12.10
CA LYS A 345 -20.21 9.35 13.37
C LYS A 345 -19.78 8.54 14.59
N ASP A 346 -19.65 7.22 14.45
CA ASP A 346 -19.23 6.32 15.53
C ASP A 346 -17.70 6.20 15.61
N ALA A 347 -17.01 6.32 14.47
CA ALA A 347 -15.55 6.30 14.39
C ALA A 347 -14.90 7.56 15.01
N GLU A 348 -15.50 8.73 14.81
CA GLU A 348 -14.98 10.01 15.26
C GLU A 348 -14.63 10.10 16.76
N PRO A 349 -15.54 9.79 17.70
CA PRO A 349 -15.23 9.89 19.12
C PRO A 349 -14.10 8.94 19.53
N LEU A 350 -13.97 7.78 18.88
CA LEU A 350 -12.89 6.82 19.16
C LEU A 350 -11.53 7.35 18.69
N LEU A 351 -11.45 7.90 17.48
CA LEU A 351 -10.22 8.47 16.93
C LEU A 351 -9.78 9.71 17.70
N LEU A 352 -10.71 10.61 18.03
CA LEU A 352 -10.40 11.80 18.82
C LEU A 352 -9.96 11.43 20.24
N PHE A 353 -10.60 10.43 20.85
CA PHE A 353 -10.16 9.90 22.15
C PHE A 353 -8.73 9.33 22.06
N ALA A 354 -8.45 8.47 21.07
CA ALA A 354 -7.14 7.89 20.88
C ALA A 354 -6.06 8.96 20.61
N LEU A 355 -6.36 9.96 19.78
CA LEU A 355 -5.47 11.08 19.49
C LEU A 355 -5.17 11.87 20.76
N GLN A 356 -6.20 12.24 21.52
CA GLN A 356 -6.05 13.00 22.75
C GLN A 356 -5.18 12.24 23.77
N LYS A 357 -5.45 10.94 23.99
CA LYS A 357 -4.69 10.14 24.95
C LYS A 357 -3.24 9.89 24.50
N ARG A 358 -3.00 9.64 23.22
CA ARG A 358 -1.64 9.54 22.69
C ARG A 358 -0.88 10.87 22.82
N CYS A 359 -1.53 12.00 22.56
CA CYS A 359 -0.97 13.34 22.81
C CYS A 359 -0.59 13.54 24.29
N GLU A 360 -1.46 13.17 25.23
CA GLU A 360 -1.22 13.32 26.68
C GLU A 360 -0.05 12.44 27.19
N VAL A 361 0.09 11.22 26.68
CA VAL A 361 1.02 10.21 27.20
C VAL A 361 2.36 10.20 26.46
N LEU A 362 2.30 10.21 25.13
CA LEU A 362 3.48 10.05 24.26
C LEU A 362 4.00 11.41 23.77
N GLY A 363 3.16 12.46 23.85
CA GLY A 363 3.43 13.77 23.28
C GLY A 363 2.91 13.93 21.85
N GLN A 364 2.80 15.18 21.42
CA GLN A 364 2.29 15.54 20.08
C GLN A 364 3.20 15.06 18.94
N ASP A 365 4.51 14.97 19.20
CA ASP A 365 5.52 14.61 18.20
C ASP A 365 5.73 13.09 18.06
N HIS A 366 5.06 12.26 18.85
CA HIS A 366 5.28 10.81 18.83
C HIS A 366 4.75 10.20 17.52
N PRO A 367 5.47 9.22 16.90
CA PRO A 367 5.04 8.59 15.65
C PRO A 367 3.59 8.09 15.66
N ASP A 368 3.17 7.41 16.74
CA ASP A 368 1.80 6.90 16.87
C ASP A 368 0.75 8.01 17.00
N THR A 369 1.10 9.14 17.65
CA THR A 369 0.24 10.31 17.76
C THR A 369 0.03 10.94 16.38
N LEU A 370 1.13 11.12 15.64
CA LEU A 370 1.11 11.69 14.29
C LEU A 370 0.40 10.76 13.29
N HIS A 371 0.54 9.44 13.45
CA HIS A 371 -0.22 8.48 12.67
C HIS A 371 -1.72 8.59 12.95
N THR A 372 -2.15 8.65 14.22
CA THR A 372 -3.55 8.89 14.56
C THR A 372 -4.06 10.22 14.01
N MET A 373 -3.23 11.27 14.05
CA MET A 373 -3.56 12.58 13.50
C MET A 373 -3.87 12.53 12.00
N ASN A 374 -3.05 11.83 11.21
CA ASN A 374 -3.31 11.60 9.78
C ASN A 374 -4.63 10.82 9.56
N VAL A 375 -4.95 9.83 10.39
CA VAL A 375 -6.22 9.09 10.26
C VAL A 375 -7.42 9.93 10.68
N CYS A 376 -7.30 10.78 11.71
CA CYS A 376 -8.32 11.79 12.01
C CYS A 376 -8.53 12.74 10.82
N ALA A 377 -7.44 13.18 10.18
CA ALA A 377 -7.54 14.02 8.98
C ALA A 377 -8.27 13.30 7.84
N ARG A 378 -7.99 12.00 7.62
CA ARG A 378 -8.73 11.16 6.66
C ARG A 378 -10.21 11.04 7.01
N LEU A 379 -10.55 10.84 8.28
CA LEU A 379 -11.94 10.81 8.76
C LEU A 379 -12.66 12.12 8.43
N PHE A 380 -12.08 13.28 8.76
CA PHE A 380 -12.67 14.57 8.45
C PHE A 380 -12.82 14.79 6.94
N ARG A 381 -11.85 14.32 6.15
CA ARG A 381 -11.97 14.33 4.68
C ARG A 381 -13.16 13.48 4.19
N GLU A 382 -13.34 12.27 4.73
CA GLU A 382 -14.48 11.39 4.38
C GLU A 382 -15.83 11.92 4.88
N LYS A 383 -15.83 12.77 5.91
CA LYS A 383 -17.00 13.54 6.35
C LYS A 383 -17.24 14.83 5.55
N GLY A 384 -16.35 15.19 4.62
CA GLY A 384 -16.41 16.43 3.85
C GLY A 384 -15.91 17.68 4.59
N ASP A 385 -15.44 17.58 5.83
CA ASP A 385 -14.78 18.68 6.55
C ASP A 385 -13.31 18.80 6.11
N LEU A 386 -13.12 19.33 4.91
CA LEU A 386 -11.81 19.46 4.28
C LEU A 386 -10.91 20.47 5.00
N GLY A 387 -11.48 21.42 5.75
CA GLY A 387 -10.74 22.42 6.51
C GLY A 387 -10.05 21.83 7.74
N THR A 388 -10.80 21.07 8.55
CA THR A 388 -10.23 20.36 9.71
C THR A 388 -9.22 19.30 9.26
N ALA A 389 -9.50 18.58 8.17
CA ALA A 389 -8.55 17.63 7.58
C ALA A 389 -7.22 18.28 7.21
N GLU A 390 -7.25 19.46 6.60
CA GLU A 390 -6.04 20.19 6.16
C GLU A 390 -5.21 20.66 7.35
N ALA A 391 -5.86 21.20 8.39
CA ALA A 391 -5.19 21.62 9.61
C ALA A 391 -4.43 20.46 10.26
N LEU A 392 -5.06 19.29 10.37
CA LEU A 392 -4.45 18.09 10.96
C LEU A 392 -3.30 17.55 10.11
N TYR A 393 -3.44 17.47 8.77
CA TYR A 393 -2.33 17.02 7.92
C TYR A 393 -1.14 17.98 7.94
N ARG A 394 -1.39 19.30 7.93
CA ARG A 394 -0.30 20.29 8.05
C ARG A 394 0.41 20.17 9.38
N GLN A 395 -0.34 20.08 10.48
CA GLN A 395 0.26 19.90 11.81
C GLN A 395 1.13 18.63 11.86
N ALA A 396 0.63 17.51 11.36
CA ALA A 396 1.40 16.27 11.34
C ALA A 396 2.66 16.37 10.46
N LEU A 397 2.55 17.02 9.30
CA LEU A 397 3.67 17.28 8.39
C LEU A 397 4.75 18.16 9.07
N GLU A 398 4.35 19.29 9.65
CA GLU A 398 5.26 20.23 10.33
C GLU A 398 6.02 19.56 11.48
N CYS A 399 5.34 18.77 12.32
CA CYS A 399 5.96 17.99 13.38
C CYS A 399 6.99 16.98 12.83
N ARG A 400 6.65 16.24 11.78
CA ARG A 400 7.55 15.26 11.15
C ARG A 400 8.75 15.92 10.47
N GLU A 401 8.53 17.03 9.76
CA GLU A 401 9.60 17.81 9.14
C GLU A 401 10.59 18.34 10.19
N ALA A 402 10.10 18.88 11.30
CA ALA A 402 10.95 19.42 12.36
C ALA A 402 11.81 18.35 13.05
N LYS A 403 11.31 17.11 13.20
CA LYS A 403 12.01 16.03 13.93
C LYS A 403 12.85 15.13 13.05
N LEU A 404 12.33 14.75 11.89
CA LEU A 404 12.91 13.73 11.02
C LEU A 404 13.57 14.34 9.78
N GLY A 405 13.27 15.60 9.48
CA GLY A 405 13.67 16.28 8.25
C GLY A 405 12.67 16.04 7.11
N SER A 406 12.77 16.86 6.07
CA SER A 406 11.85 16.87 4.92
C SER A 406 12.08 15.72 3.92
N ASP A 407 13.10 14.90 4.12
CA ASP A 407 13.45 13.76 3.27
C ASP A 407 13.05 12.41 3.91
N HIS A 408 12.59 12.41 5.17
CA HIS A 408 12.29 11.18 5.87
C HIS A 408 11.05 10.50 5.29
N PRO A 409 11.00 9.16 5.14
CA PRO A 409 9.88 8.45 4.51
C PRO A 409 8.51 8.80 5.12
N GLU A 410 8.39 8.82 6.44
CA GLU A 410 7.14 9.22 7.12
C GLU A 410 6.74 10.68 6.86
N THR A 411 7.71 11.58 6.68
CA THR A 411 7.44 12.97 6.31
C THR A 411 6.91 13.04 4.88
N LEU A 412 7.49 12.26 3.96
CA LEU A 412 7.01 12.14 2.58
C LEU A 412 5.59 11.57 2.50
N VAL A 413 5.25 10.59 3.36
CA VAL A 413 3.87 10.07 3.47
C VAL A 413 2.90 11.18 3.88
N SER A 414 3.20 11.96 4.93
CA SER A 414 2.38 13.12 5.31
C SER A 414 2.22 14.14 4.20
N MET A 415 3.31 14.44 3.48
CA MET A 415 3.29 15.42 2.38
C MET A 415 2.43 14.93 1.21
N ASN A 416 2.48 13.63 0.90
CA ASN A 416 1.62 12.99 -0.09
C ASN A 416 0.14 13.04 0.34
N ASP A 417 -0.16 12.76 1.61
CA ASP A 417 -1.53 12.80 2.11
C ASP A 417 -2.13 14.22 2.04
N LEU A 418 -1.32 15.25 2.34
CA LEU A 418 -1.70 16.65 2.14
C LEU A 418 -1.94 16.97 0.66
N GLY A 419 -1.05 16.53 -0.24
CA GLY A 419 -1.22 16.70 -1.68
C GLY A 419 -2.54 16.11 -2.18
N ARG A 420 -2.89 14.90 -1.75
CA ARG A 420 -4.18 14.25 -2.06
C ARG A 420 -5.38 14.98 -1.47
N LEU A 421 -5.25 15.59 -0.29
CA LEU A 421 -6.32 16.41 0.26
C LEU A 421 -6.52 17.69 -0.56
N LEU A 422 -5.43 18.37 -0.95
CA LEU A 422 -5.52 19.56 -1.79
C LEU A 422 -6.17 19.24 -3.15
N GLU A 423 -5.84 18.09 -3.74
CA GLU A 423 -6.54 17.57 -4.91
C GLU A 423 -8.06 17.40 -4.66
N THR A 424 -8.44 16.78 -3.53
CA THR A 424 -9.86 16.62 -3.13
C THR A 424 -10.55 17.97 -2.91
N LYS A 425 -9.81 19.00 -2.49
CA LYS A 425 -10.28 20.39 -2.37
C LYS A 425 -10.30 21.13 -3.71
N GLY A 426 -9.84 20.52 -4.81
CA GLY A 426 -9.72 21.16 -6.12
C GLY A 426 -8.56 22.15 -6.23
N ASP A 427 -7.69 22.26 -5.21
CA ASP A 427 -6.46 23.05 -5.27
C ASP A 427 -5.36 22.25 -5.97
N LEU A 428 -5.53 22.07 -7.28
CA LEU A 428 -4.63 21.26 -8.10
C LEU A 428 -3.25 21.91 -8.28
N ASP A 429 -3.17 23.25 -8.19
CA ASP A 429 -1.92 24.00 -8.26
C ASP A 429 -1.10 23.92 -6.97
N GLY A 430 -1.77 23.89 -5.81
CA GLY A 430 -1.13 23.63 -4.52
C GLY A 430 -0.69 22.17 -4.34
N ALA A 431 -1.46 21.21 -4.87
CA ALA A 431 -1.17 19.78 -4.77
C ALA A 431 0.06 19.35 -5.59
N GLU A 432 0.24 19.89 -6.80
CA GLU A 432 1.27 19.46 -7.74
C GLU A 432 2.71 19.58 -7.22
N PRO A 433 3.15 20.72 -6.66
CA PRO A 433 4.52 20.84 -6.17
C PRO A 433 4.80 19.85 -5.03
N LEU A 434 3.81 19.55 -4.18
CA LEU A 434 3.95 18.55 -3.12
C LEU A 434 4.13 17.15 -3.71
N CYS A 435 3.23 16.72 -4.60
CA CYS A 435 3.29 15.39 -5.22
C CYS A 435 4.57 15.19 -6.04
N ARG A 436 5.03 16.21 -6.78
CA ARG A 436 6.31 16.15 -7.51
C ARG A 436 7.50 16.04 -6.57
N THR A 437 7.54 16.85 -5.52
CA THR A 437 8.61 16.82 -4.51
C THR A 437 8.68 15.47 -3.82
N VAL A 438 7.53 14.91 -3.44
CA VAL A 438 7.47 13.60 -2.79
C VAL A 438 7.97 12.50 -3.71
N LEU A 439 7.56 12.49 -4.99
CA LEU A 439 8.06 11.51 -5.94
C LEU A 439 9.58 11.65 -6.14
N GLU A 440 10.09 12.87 -6.36
CA GLU A 440 11.53 13.12 -6.55
C GLU A 440 12.35 12.62 -5.35
N LYS A 441 11.95 13.01 -4.13
CA LYS A 441 12.63 12.59 -2.90
C LYS A 441 12.48 11.09 -2.65
N GLY A 442 11.30 10.52 -2.93
CA GLY A 442 11.04 9.08 -2.86
C GLY A 442 12.00 8.31 -3.77
N ARG A 443 12.13 8.71 -5.04
CA ARG A 443 13.09 8.13 -5.98
C ARG A 443 14.53 8.22 -5.47
N ALA A 444 14.92 9.38 -4.95
CA ALA A 444 16.28 9.62 -4.49
C ALA A 444 16.65 8.84 -3.21
N LYS A 445 15.70 8.62 -2.29
CA LYS A 445 15.97 8.04 -0.96
C LYS A 445 15.57 6.58 -0.83
N LEU A 446 14.43 6.20 -1.42
CA LEU A 446 13.86 4.87 -1.33
C LEU A 446 14.16 4.03 -2.58
N GLY A 447 14.36 4.69 -3.73
CA GLY A 447 14.48 4.05 -5.03
C GLY A 447 13.13 3.88 -5.73
N ASP A 448 13.17 3.64 -7.04
CA ASP A 448 11.97 3.49 -7.88
C ASP A 448 11.14 2.24 -7.56
N ASP A 449 11.79 1.17 -7.11
CA ASP A 449 11.15 -0.11 -6.80
C ASP A 449 10.57 -0.16 -5.37
N HIS A 450 10.72 0.91 -4.57
CA HIS A 450 10.11 0.95 -3.25
C HIS A 450 8.62 1.24 -3.36
N GLU A 451 7.82 0.49 -2.60
CA GLU A 451 6.36 0.54 -2.64
C GLU A 451 5.77 1.95 -2.49
N ASN A 452 6.24 2.72 -1.49
CA ASN A 452 5.84 4.12 -1.34
C ASN A 452 6.16 4.98 -2.56
N THR A 453 7.32 4.80 -3.22
CA THR A 453 7.68 5.55 -4.43
C THR A 453 6.70 5.22 -5.57
N ILE A 454 6.32 3.95 -5.72
CA ILE A 454 5.32 3.52 -6.71
C ILE A 454 3.95 4.16 -6.41
N ILE A 455 3.55 4.23 -5.13
CA ILE A 455 2.33 4.94 -4.72
C ILE A 455 2.42 6.44 -5.05
N TYR A 456 3.57 7.08 -4.83
CA TYR A 456 3.78 8.49 -5.17
C TYR A 456 3.68 8.73 -6.68
N MET A 457 4.19 7.80 -7.51
CA MET A 457 4.03 7.87 -8.97
C MET A 457 2.55 7.87 -9.37
N LYS A 458 1.77 6.94 -8.82
CA LYS A 458 0.33 6.85 -9.09
C LYS A 458 -0.41 8.10 -8.62
N ASN A 459 -0.16 8.59 -7.40
CA ASN A 459 -0.87 9.77 -6.89
C ASN A 459 -0.52 11.04 -7.70
N LEU A 460 0.72 11.18 -8.15
CA LEU A 460 1.07 12.26 -9.09
C LEU A 460 0.38 12.07 -10.45
N ALA A 461 0.26 10.83 -10.93
CA ALA A 461 -0.47 10.54 -12.17
C ALA A 461 -1.96 10.86 -12.06
N ASP A 462 -2.60 10.50 -10.94
CA ASP A 462 -4.00 10.84 -10.61
C ASP A 462 -4.19 12.36 -10.67
N LEU A 463 -3.33 13.12 -9.98
CA LEU A 463 -3.38 14.58 -9.97
C LEU A 463 -3.18 15.19 -11.37
N LEU A 464 -2.18 14.72 -12.12
CA LEU A 464 -1.93 15.22 -13.48
C LEU A 464 -3.09 14.89 -14.41
N SER A 465 -3.70 13.71 -14.26
CA SER A 465 -4.92 13.35 -14.99
C SER A 465 -6.09 14.28 -14.62
N ALA A 466 -6.25 14.62 -13.34
CA ALA A 466 -7.27 15.57 -12.88
C ALA A 466 -7.04 16.99 -13.47
N LYS A 467 -5.78 17.40 -13.65
CA LYS A 467 -5.41 18.67 -14.34
C LYS A 467 -5.50 18.60 -15.86
N GLY A 468 -5.84 17.45 -16.44
CA GLY A 468 -5.86 17.26 -17.90
C GLY A 468 -4.49 17.12 -18.56
N ASP A 469 -3.38 17.03 -17.80
CA ASP A 469 -2.05 16.71 -18.32
C ASP A 469 -1.90 15.20 -18.53
N PHE A 470 -2.68 14.69 -19.50
CA PHE A 470 -2.69 13.27 -19.85
C PHE A 470 -1.35 12.79 -20.41
N GLY A 471 -0.57 13.71 -21.01
CA GLY A 471 0.75 13.41 -21.57
C GLY A 471 1.78 13.02 -20.50
N ALA A 472 1.74 13.69 -19.35
CA ALA A 472 2.60 13.37 -18.21
C ALA A 472 2.01 12.26 -17.32
N ALA A 473 0.68 12.18 -17.17
CA ALA A 473 0.03 11.16 -16.33
C ALA A 473 0.21 9.72 -16.87
N GLY A 474 0.00 9.51 -18.17
CA GLY A 474 0.02 8.17 -18.76
C GLY A 474 1.32 7.39 -18.55
N PRO A 475 2.52 7.99 -18.79
CA PRO A 475 3.80 7.35 -18.50
C PRO A 475 3.95 6.93 -17.03
N LEU A 476 3.54 7.77 -16.08
CA LEU A 476 3.64 7.46 -14.65
C LEU A 476 2.74 6.29 -14.23
N TYR A 477 1.52 6.18 -14.78
CA TYR A 477 0.66 5.02 -14.51
C TYR A 477 1.28 3.71 -15.02
N ARG A 478 1.85 3.72 -16.24
CA ARG A 478 2.49 2.54 -16.82
C ARG A 478 3.73 2.15 -16.01
N GLU A 479 4.57 3.12 -15.67
CA GLU A 479 5.76 2.90 -14.85
C GLU A 479 5.37 2.32 -13.47
N ALA A 480 4.38 2.90 -12.79
CA ALA A 480 3.92 2.42 -11.49
C ALA A 480 3.41 0.97 -11.57
N LEU A 481 2.64 0.63 -12.61
CA LEU A 481 2.15 -0.73 -12.83
C LEU A 481 3.30 -1.71 -13.11
N GLU A 482 4.22 -1.37 -14.01
CA GLU A 482 5.38 -2.22 -14.34
C GLU A 482 6.27 -2.48 -13.13
N ARG A 483 6.55 -1.45 -12.34
CA ARG A 483 7.32 -1.55 -11.09
C ARG A 483 6.60 -2.40 -10.06
N SER A 484 5.31 -2.15 -9.86
CA SER A 484 4.50 -2.93 -8.92
C SER A 484 4.47 -4.40 -9.29
N ARG A 485 4.32 -4.73 -10.58
CA ARG A 485 4.38 -6.12 -11.07
C ARG A 485 5.72 -6.79 -10.79
N ALA A 486 6.82 -6.07 -11.00
CA ALA A 486 8.16 -6.60 -10.75
C ALA A 486 8.44 -6.85 -9.26
N VAL A 487 7.89 -6.00 -8.37
CA VAL A 487 8.19 -6.02 -6.94
C VAL A 487 7.21 -6.88 -6.14
N LEU A 488 5.91 -6.73 -6.39
CA LEU A 488 4.84 -7.37 -5.61
C LEU A 488 4.23 -8.59 -6.31
N GLY A 489 4.46 -8.74 -7.61
CA GLY A 489 3.87 -9.78 -8.44
C GLY A 489 2.51 -9.38 -9.03
N GLU A 490 2.14 -10.05 -10.12
CA GLU A 490 0.97 -9.69 -10.94
C GLU A 490 -0.39 -9.79 -10.21
N ASP A 491 -0.49 -10.69 -9.22
CA ASP A 491 -1.73 -11.00 -8.51
C ASP A 491 -1.90 -10.22 -7.20
N ASN A 492 -0.92 -9.40 -6.82
CA ASN A 492 -0.98 -8.65 -5.56
C ASN A 492 -2.11 -7.60 -5.62
N PRO A 493 -2.91 -7.40 -4.54
CA PRO A 493 -4.04 -6.47 -4.57
C PRO A 493 -3.61 -5.04 -4.88
N ARG A 494 -2.41 -4.63 -4.44
CA ARG A 494 -1.84 -3.32 -4.79
C ARG A 494 -1.47 -3.23 -6.27
N THR A 495 -0.92 -4.28 -6.86
CA THR A 495 -0.68 -4.33 -8.32
C THR A 495 -1.98 -4.25 -9.11
N LEU A 496 -3.03 -4.93 -8.62
CA LEU A 496 -4.37 -4.82 -9.20
C LEU A 496 -4.96 -3.41 -9.07
N ASP A 497 -4.66 -2.67 -7.99
CA ASP A 497 -5.05 -1.27 -7.84
C ASP A 497 -4.37 -0.36 -8.90
N PHE A 498 -3.06 -0.52 -9.14
CA PHE A 498 -2.37 0.23 -10.21
C PHE A 498 -2.90 -0.11 -11.60
N HIS A 499 -3.21 -1.40 -11.83
CA HIS A 499 -3.80 -1.86 -13.08
C HIS A 499 -5.17 -1.22 -13.30
N ARG A 500 -6.01 -1.19 -12.27
CA ARG A 500 -7.32 -0.53 -12.28
C ARG A 500 -7.20 0.98 -12.49
N ALA A 501 -6.19 1.63 -11.91
CA ALA A 501 -5.94 3.06 -12.09
C ALA A 501 -5.55 3.40 -13.52
N LEU A 502 -4.65 2.62 -14.14
CA LEU A 502 -4.31 2.79 -15.56
C LEU A 502 -5.52 2.57 -16.47
N ALA A 503 -6.32 1.54 -16.21
CA ALA A 503 -7.56 1.31 -16.95
C ALA A 503 -8.53 2.49 -16.80
N ALA A 504 -8.65 3.05 -15.59
CA ALA A 504 -9.49 4.21 -15.34
C ALA A 504 -9.02 5.45 -16.09
N PHE A 505 -7.70 5.68 -16.15
CA PHE A 505 -7.08 6.75 -16.93
C PHE A 505 -7.37 6.61 -18.43
N LEU A 506 -7.17 5.41 -18.99
CA LEU A 506 -7.39 5.16 -20.42
C LEU A 506 -8.85 5.43 -20.82
N LEU A 507 -9.82 5.01 -19.99
CA LEU A 507 -11.23 5.34 -20.15
C LEU A 507 -11.47 6.85 -20.15
N THR A 508 -10.88 7.58 -19.20
CA THR A 508 -11.01 9.05 -19.13
C THR A 508 -10.42 9.74 -20.37
N THR A 509 -9.34 9.20 -20.95
CA THR A 509 -8.75 9.70 -22.21
C THR A 509 -9.46 9.21 -23.47
N GLY A 510 -10.46 8.33 -23.35
CA GLY A 510 -11.20 7.77 -24.48
C GLY A 510 -10.50 6.64 -25.25
N ASP A 511 -9.36 6.13 -24.76
CA ASP A 511 -8.66 4.98 -25.36
C ASP A 511 -9.32 3.66 -24.93
N LEU A 512 -10.52 3.42 -25.45
CA LEU A 512 -11.33 2.24 -25.11
C LEU A 512 -10.66 0.93 -25.54
N MET A 513 -9.85 0.96 -26.60
CA MET A 513 -9.14 -0.21 -27.12
C MET A 513 -8.04 -0.67 -26.16
N ALA A 514 -7.28 0.26 -25.57
CA ALA A 514 -6.28 -0.07 -24.56
C ALA A 514 -6.91 -0.35 -23.19
N ALA A 515 -8.03 0.30 -22.86
CA ALA A 515 -8.71 0.12 -21.57
C ALA A 515 -9.36 -1.26 -21.40
N GLU A 516 -9.96 -1.80 -22.48
CA GLU A 516 -10.71 -3.06 -22.44
C GLU A 516 -9.94 -4.26 -21.89
N PRO A 517 -8.77 -4.64 -22.42
CA PRO A 517 -8.04 -5.80 -21.91
C PRO A 517 -7.66 -5.62 -20.44
N LEU A 518 -7.32 -4.40 -20.02
CA LEU A 518 -6.98 -4.12 -18.63
C LEU A 518 -8.19 -4.23 -17.70
N CYS A 519 -9.35 -3.70 -18.09
CA CYS A 519 -10.58 -3.83 -17.30
C CYS A 519 -10.98 -5.30 -17.10
N LEU A 520 -10.93 -6.10 -18.17
CA LEU A 520 -11.31 -7.52 -18.14
C LEU A 520 -10.32 -8.35 -17.30
N GLU A 521 -9.02 -8.20 -17.55
CA GLU A 521 -7.97 -8.93 -16.85
C GLU A 521 -7.98 -8.60 -15.35
N ASN A 522 -8.11 -7.32 -15.00
CA ASN A 522 -8.18 -6.88 -13.62
C ASN A 522 -9.39 -7.46 -12.89
N LEU A 523 -10.57 -7.38 -13.49
CA LEU A 523 -11.79 -7.94 -12.88
C LEU A 523 -11.67 -9.45 -12.68
N GLN A 524 -11.14 -10.18 -13.68
CA GLN A 524 -10.93 -11.62 -13.59
C GLN A 524 -9.99 -11.97 -12.42
N LYS A 525 -8.87 -11.27 -12.29
CA LYS A 525 -7.90 -11.48 -11.21
C LYS A 525 -8.47 -11.14 -9.83
N CYS A 526 -9.14 -9.99 -9.70
CA CYS A 526 -9.82 -9.59 -8.47
C CYS A 526 -10.86 -10.64 -8.05
N LYS A 527 -11.73 -11.08 -8.96
CA LYS A 527 -12.73 -12.14 -8.68
C LYS A 527 -12.07 -13.45 -8.21
N ALA A 528 -10.99 -13.87 -8.87
CA ALA A 528 -10.31 -15.12 -8.55
C ALA A 528 -9.56 -15.10 -7.21
N LYS A 529 -8.99 -13.95 -6.82
CA LYS A 529 -8.10 -13.84 -5.64
C LYS A 529 -8.77 -13.27 -4.41
N LEU A 530 -9.68 -12.32 -4.60
CA LEU A 530 -10.32 -11.55 -3.53
C LEU A 530 -11.80 -11.92 -3.35
N GLY A 531 -12.40 -12.57 -4.36
CA GLY A 531 -13.84 -12.87 -4.38
C GLY A 531 -14.68 -11.73 -4.94
N ASN A 532 -15.99 -11.95 -5.09
CA ASN A 532 -16.90 -11.01 -5.74
C ASN A 532 -17.22 -9.78 -4.88
N ASP A 533 -17.26 -9.95 -3.55
CA ASP A 533 -17.75 -8.92 -2.63
C ASP A 533 -16.64 -7.97 -2.15
N HIS A 534 -15.38 -8.28 -2.48
CA HIS A 534 -14.23 -7.46 -2.12
C HIS A 534 -14.29 -6.09 -2.81
N LEU A 535 -13.81 -5.08 -2.08
CA LEU A 535 -13.83 -3.68 -2.49
C LEU A 535 -13.17 -3.43 -3.85
N ASP A 536 -12.03 -4.07 -4.07
CA ASP A 536 -11.28 -3.93 -5.32
C ASP A 536 -12.01 -4.57 -6.49
N THR A 537 -12.64 -5.74 -6.29
CA THR A 537 -13.46 -6.41 -7.33
C THR A 537 -14.62 -5.53 -7.78
N ILE A 538 -15.33 -4.91 -6.83
CA ILE A 538 -16.43 -3.99 -7.12
C ILE A 538 -15.93 -2.74 -7.84
N ALA A 539 -14.76 -2.21 -7.47
CA ALA A 539 -14.15 -1.08 -8.18
C ALA A 539 -13.77 -1.45 -9.62
N SER A 540 -13.29 -2.68 -9.86
CA SER A 540 -13.02 -3.20 -11.21
C SER A 540 -14.31 -3.39 -12.02
N MET A 541 -15.40 -3.88 -11.41
CA MET A 541 -16.71 -3.98 -12.05
C MET A 541 -17.22 -2.59 -12.49
N ASN A 542 -17.06 -1.56 -11.66
CA ASN A 542 -17.41 -0.18 -12.02
C ASN A 542 -16.64 0.32 -13.25
N ASN A 543 -15.33 0.06 -13.32
CA ASN A 543 -14.52 0.45 -14.48
C ASN A 543 -14.96 -0.27 -15.76
N LEU A 544 -15.27 -1.57 -15.68
CA LEU A 544 -15.79 -2.33 -16.81
C LEU A 544 -17.19 -1.84 -17.22
N ALA A 545 -18.06 -1.50 -16.26
CA ALA A 545 -19.36 -0.92 -16.56
C ALA A 545 -19.22 0.43 -17.29
N ARG A 546 -18.27 1.28 -16.88
CA ARG A 546 -17.96 2.53 -17.59
C ARG A 546 -17.43 2.29 -19.01
N LEU A 547 -16.54 1.30 -19.20
CA LEU A 547 -16.09 0.89 -20.53
C LEU A 547 -17.27 0.50 -21.44
N LEU A 548 -18.15 -0.37 -20.95
CA LEU A 548 -19.33 -0.83 -21.68
C LEU A 548 -20.25 0.35 -22.01
N GLN A 549 -20.43 1.27 -21.07
CA GLN A 549 -21.20 2.49 -21.26
C GLN A 549 -20.63 3.38 -22.37
N ASP A 550 -19.30 3.55 -22.43
CA ASP A 550 -18.64 4.37 -23.45
C ASP A 550 -18.58 3.67 -24.82
N LYS A 551 -18.69 2.34 -24.85
CA LYS A 551 -18.93 1.55 -26.07
C LYS A 551 -20.40 1.54 -26.52
N GLY A 552 -21.32 2.02 -25.68
CA GLY A 552 -22.76 2.04 -25.95
C GLY A 552 -23.51 0.76 -25.57
N ASP A 553 -22.85 -0.23 -24.96
CA ASP A 553 -23.50 -1.44 -24.42
C ASP A 553 -24.05 -1.16 -23.02
N LEU A 554 -25.15 -0.41 -22.98
CA LEU A 554 -25.75 0.08 -21.75
C LEU A 554 -26.42 -1.05 -20.95
N GLU A 555 -26.98 -2.04 -21.63
CA GLU A 555 -27.60 -3.22 -21.03
C GLU A 555 -26.58 -4.05 -20.26
N ALA A 556 -25.42 -4.34 -20.85
CA ALA A 556 -24.35 -5.06 -20.16
C ALA A 556 -23.76 -4.24 -19.01
N ALA A 557 -23.61 -2.93 -19.18
CA ALA A 557 -23.17 -2.03 -18.11
C ALA A 557 -24.13 -2.06 -16.91
N ALA A 558 -25.44 -1.94 -17.16
CA ALA A 558 -26.47 -1.99 -16.13
C ALA A 558 -26.53 -3.36 -15.45
N ALA A 559 -26.41 -4.46 -16.20
CA ALA A 559 -26.39 -5.82 -15.65
C ALA A 559 -25.20 -6.02 -14.70
N LEU A 560 -24.00 -5.55 -15.08
CA LEU A 560 -22.80 -5.65 -14.26
C LEU A 560 -22.91 -4.82 -12.97
N LEU A 561 -23.46 -3.61 -13.05
CA LEU A 561 -23.69 -2.78 -11.86
C LEU A 561 -24.76 -3.38 -10.95
N ARG A 562 -25.80 -4.02 -11.49
CA ARG A 562 -26.81 -4.75 -10.69
C ARG A 562 -26.20 -5.98 -10.00
N GLU A 563 -25.28 -6.70 -10.64
CA GLU A 563 -24.50 -7.78 -10.01
C GLU A 563 -23.69 -7.23 -8.82
N ALA A 564 -22.92 -6.16 -9.05
CA ALA A 564 -22.11 -5.51 -8.02
C ALA A 564 -22.97 -5.00 -6.85
N LEU A 565 -24.12 -4.41 -7.15
CA LEU A 565 -25.08 -3.94 -6.15
C LEU A 565 -25.62 -5.07 -5.30
N LYS A 566 -26.04 -6.18 -5.91
CA LYS A 566 -26.57 -7.33 -5.17
C LYS A 566 -25.54 -7.84 -4.15
N SER A 567 -24.34 -8.14 -4.62
CA SER A 567 -23.20 -8.54 -3.77
C SER A 567 -22.95 -7.54 -2.63
N ARG A 568 -22.97 -6.24 -2.94
CA ARG A 568 -22.65 -5.21 -1.97
C ARG A 568 -23.75 -4.94 -0.94
N CYS A 569 -25.01 -4.98 -1.38
CA CYS A 569 -26.18 -4.86 -0.51
C CYS A 569 -26.22 -6.01 0.50
N GLU A 570 -25.90 -7.24 0.06
CA GLU A 570 -25.80 -8.41 0.94
C GLU A 570 -24.67 -8.27 1.96
N ALA A 571 -23.50 -7.76 1.54
CA ALA A 571 -22.33 -7.64 2.42
C ALA A 571 -22.40 -6.47 3.41
N LEU A 572 -22.77 -5.26 2.96
CA LEU A 572 -22.66 -4.03 3.77
C LEU A 572 -23.96 -3.24 3.93
N GLY A 573 -25.05 -3.70 3.33
CA GLY A 573 -26.34 -3.01 3.36
C GLY A 573 -26.47 -1.85 2.36
N ASN A 574 -27.68 -1.28 2.33
CA ASN A 574 -28.14 -0.35 1.30
C ASN A 574 -27.69 1.11 1.52
N ASP A 575 -27.26 1.45 2.73
CA ASP A 575 -26.95 2.84 3.11
C ASP A 575 -25.45 3.11 3.14
N HIS A 576 -24.63 2.07 2.94
CA HIS A 576 -23.18 2.18 2.94
C HIS A 576 -22.71 3.10 1.79
N PRO A 577 -21.76 4.04 2.02
CA PRO A 577 -21.31 5.01 1.01
C PRO A 577 -20.92 4.39 -0.34
N ARG A 578 -20.19 3.27 -0.32
CA ARG A 578 -19.82 2.53 -1.56
C ARG A 578 -21.01 1.86 -2.27
N THR A 579 -22.06 1.43 -1.56
CA THR A 579 -23.31 0.93 -2.19
C THR A 579 -24.04 2.09 -2.87
N LEU A 580 -24.09 3.23 -2.21
CA LEU A 580 -24.66 4.46 -2.76
C LEU A 580 -23.91 4.95 -4.00
N ASN A 581 -22.59 4.75 -4.08
CA ASN A 581 -21.80 5.03 -5.28
C ASN A 581 -22.20 4.14 -6.46
N LEU A 582 -22.43 2.84 -6.22
CA LEU A 582 -22.92 1.92 -7.25
C LEU A 582 -24.31 2.30 -7.75
N LEU A 583 -25.23 2.66 -6.84
CA LEU A 583 -26.57 3.14 -7.21
C LEU A 583 -26.49 4.43 -8.03
N HIS A 584 -25.65 5.37 -7.61
CA HIS A 584 -25.41 6.61 -8.37
C HIS A 584 -24.92 6.31 -9.80
N ASN A 585 -23.98 5.38 -9.95
CA ASN A 585 -23.45 5.00 -11.26
C ASN A 585 -24.50 4.27 -12.11
N LEU A 586 -25.29 3.38 -11.52
CA LEU A 586 -26.38 2.68 -12.22
C LEU A 586 -27.45 3.67 -12.69
N ALA A 587 -27.83 4.65 -11.86
CA ALA A 587 -28.72 5.72 -12.26
C ALA A 587 -28.18 6.50 -13.46
N GLY A 588 -26.86 6.71 -13.54
CA GLY A 588 -26.21 7.32 -14.70
C GLY A 588 -26.29 6.47 -15.97
N VAL A 589 -26.21 5.13 -15.86
CA VAL A 589 -26.41 4.21 -16.99
C VAL A 589 -27.86 4.21 -17.45
N LEU A 590 -28.82 4.09 -16.53
CA LEU A 590 -30.26 4.13 -16.81
C LEU A 590 -30.68 5.45 -17.47
N ARG A 591 -30.10 6.57 -17.02
CA ARG A 591 -30.28 7.87 -17.69
C ARG A 591 -29.83 7.83 -19.15
N ARG A 592 -28.67 7.25 -19.46
CA ARG A 592 -28.21 7.09 -20.86
C ARG A 592 -29.12 6.16 -21.66
N GLN A 593 -29.77 5.18 -21.02
CA GLN A 593 -30.79 4.30 -21.64
C GLN A 593 -32.14 5.00 -21.87
N ARG A 594 -32.31 6.24 -21.41
CA ARG A 594 -33.58 6.99 -21.40
C ARG A 594 -34.65 6.40 -20.47
N GLU A 595 -34.25 5.58 -19.51
CA GLU A 595 -35.10 5.13 -18.40
C GLU A 595 -35.12 6.20 -17.30
N LEU A 596 -35.63 7.39 -17.63
CA LEU A 596 -35.48 8.59 -16.82
C LEU A 596 -36.21 8.48 -15.47
N GLU A 597 -37.37 7.84 -15.41
CA GLU A 597 -38.14 7.68 -14.17
C GLU A 597 -37.37 6.82 -13.15
N GLU A 598 -36.80 5.68 -13.57
CA GLU A 598 -36.02 4.81 -12.69
C GLU A 598 -34.71 5.50 -12.28
N ALA A 599 -34.01 6.14 -13.21
CA ALA A 599 -32.80 6.92 -12.92
C ALA A 599 -33.07 8.05 -11.92
N GLY A 600 -34.16 8.79 -12.10
CA GLY A 600 -34.56 9.88 -11.22
C GLY A 600 -34.92 9.41 -9.81
N ALA A 601 -35.67 8.31 -9.70
CA ALA A 601 -35.99 7.70 -8.41
C ALA A 601 -34.72 7.26 -7.67
N MET A 602 -33.79 6.61 -8.39
CA MET A 602 -32.53 6.12 -7.82
C MET A 602 -31.61 7.28 -7.38
N TYR A 603 -31.44 8.32 -8.20
CA TYR A 603 -30.66 9.50 -7.79
C TYR A 603 -31.27 10.20 -6.58
N LEU A 604 -32.61 10.32 -6.52
CA LEU A 604 -33.29 10.92 -5.38
C LEU A 604 -33.08 10.11 -4.10
N GLU A 605 -33.22 8.79 -4.16
CA GLU A 605 -32.96 7.90 -3.02
C GLU A 605 -31.52 8.08 -2.52
N VAL A 606 -30.54 8.02 -3.42
CA VAL A 606 -29.12 8.18 -3.06
C VAL A 606 -28.86 9.55 -2.46
N ALA A 607 -29.39 10.62 -3.05
CA ALA A 607 -29.20 11.98 -2.57
C ALA A 607 -29.77 12.15 -1.14
N GLN A 608 -30.96 11.62 -0.87
CA GLN A 608 -31.57 11.65 0.46
C GLN A 608 -30.78 10.85 1.50
N LYS A 609 -30.31 9.64 1.13
CA LYS A 609 -29.50 8.80 2.02
C LYS A 609 -28.16 9.46 2.37
N ARG A 610 -27.44 10.00 1.37
CA ARG A 610 -26.19 10.76 1.59
C ARG A 610 -26.44 12.02 2.41
N GLN A 611 -27.53 12.73 2.16
CA GLN A 611 -27.92 13.91 2.94
C GLN A 611 -28.13 13.55 4.43
N ALA A 612 -28.81 12.45 4.73
CA ALA A 612 -29.06 12.02 6.10
C ALA A 612 -27.78 11.55 6.84
N SER A 613 -26.86 10.89 6.12
CA SER A 613 -25.64 10.34 6.71
C SER A 613 -24.49 11.35 6.79
N LEU A 614 -24.24 12.09 5.70
CA LEU A 614 -23.09 12.97 5.50
C LEU A 614 -23.42 14.47 5.61
N GLY A 615 -24.68 14.86 5.40
CA GLY A 615 -25.11 16.26 5.38
C GLY A 615 -25.36 16.82 3.97
N ASP A 616 -25.98 18.00 3.91
CA ASP A 616 -26.40 18.69 2.68
C ASP A 616 -25.23 19.15 1.80
N ASP A 617 -24.12 19.50 2.43
CA ASP A 617 -22.98 20.21 1.87
C ASP A 617 -21.81 19.28 1.52
N HIS A 618 -21.93 17.99 1.85
CA HIS A 618 -20.97 16.95 1.49
C HIS A 618 -20.84 16.80 -0.03
N PRO A 619 -19.61 16.68 -0.59
CA PRO A 619 -19.39 16.58 -2.03
C PRO A 619 -20.19 15.47 -2.72
N ASP A 620 -20.26 14.28 -2.13
CA ASP A 620 -21.06 13.16 -2.68
C ASP A 620 -22.57 13.42 -2.63
N THR A 621 -23.07 14.13 -1.63
CA THR A 621 -24.49 14.52 -1.56
C THR A 621 -24.81 15.49 -2.70
N LEU A 622 -23.95 16.50 -2.88
CA LEU A 622 -24.05 17.48 -3.95
C LEU A 622 -23.98 16.82 -5.34
N ASN A 623 -23.10 15.82 -5.52
CA ASN A 623 -22.99 15.08 -6.77
C ASN A 623 -24.27 14.31 -7.12
N SER A 624 -24.93 13.70 -6.13
CA SER A 624 -26.21 13.02 -6.38
C SER A 624 -27.36 13.98 -6.68
N TRP A 625 -27.42 15.13 -6.01
CA TRP A 625 -28.39 16.18 -6.36
C TRP A 625 -28.15 16.74 -7.76
N HIS A 626 -26.88 16.89 -8.16
CA HIS A 626 -26.52 17.27 -9.53
C HIS A 626 -26.96 16.21 -10.55
N GLY A 627 -26.71 14.93 -10.28
CA GLY A 627 -27.20 13.82 -11.10
C GLY A 627 -28.72 13.81 -11.25
N LEU A 628 -29.46 14.03 -10.15
CA LEU A 628 -30.92 14.16 -10.17
C LEU A 628 -31.36 15.34 -11.04
N ALA A 629 -30.74 16.52 -10.87
CA ALA A 629 -31.09 17.70 -11.64
C ALA A 629 -30.90 17.47 -13.14
N ALA A 630 -29.86 16.74 -13.54
CA ALA A 630 -29.62 16.39 -14.92
C ALA A 630 -30.71 15.47 -15.51
N VAL A 631 -31.24 14.52 -14.73
CA VAL A 631 -32.41 13.70 -15.15
C VAL A 631 -33.67 14.56 -15.25
N VAL A 632 -33.90 15.43 -14.28
CA VAL A 632 -35.07 16.33 -14.26
C VAL A 632 -35.06 17.31 -15.45
N MET A 633 -33.88 17.78 -15.86
CA MET A 633 -33.68 18.52 -17.10
C MET A 633 -34.13 17.68 -18.31
N GLU A 634 -33.64 16.45 -18.45
CA GLU A 634 -34.00 15.57 -19.56
C GLU A 634 -35.49 15.16 -19.60
N MET A 635 -36.18 15.21 -18.46
CA MET A 635 -37.64 15.07 -18.37
C MET A 635 -38.41 16.32 -18.82
N GLY A 636 -37.73 17.40 -19.24
CA GLY A 636 -38.34 18.65 -19.69
C GLY A 636 -38.88 19.51 -18.54
N LYS A 637 -38.27 19.45 -17.35
CA LYS A 637 -38.68 20.24 -16.17
C LYS A 637 -37.58 21.19 -15.71
N PRO A 638 -37.15 22.17 -16.54
CA PRO A 638 -36.01 23.01 -16.25
C PRO A 638 -36.20 23.89 -15.00
N ASP A 639 -37.43 24.29 -14.65
CA ASP A 639 -37.71 25.06 -13.44
C ASP A 639 -37.33 24.33 -12.14
N ILE A 640 -37.56 23.02 -12.10
CA ILE A 640 -37.23 22.20 -10.93
C ILE A 640 -35.72 21.96 -10.88
N ALA A 641 -35.11 21.65 -12.03
CA ALA A 641 -33.68 21.44 -12.12
C ALA A 641 -32.89 22.69 -11.74
N GLU A 642 -33.32 23.88 -12.17
CA GLU A 642 -32.71 25.16 -11.80
C GLU A 642 -32.73 25.35 -10.27
N GLN A 643 -33.86 25.12 -9.60
CA GLN A 643 -33.96 25.27 -8.15
C GLN A 643 -32.99 24.34 -7.41
N VAL A 644 -32.88 23.09 -7.84
CA VAL A 644 -31.93 22.12 -7.29
C VAL A 644 -30.49 22.59 -7.56
N LEU A 645 -30.17 22.97 -8.79
CA LEU A 645 -28.84 23.40 -9.20
C LEU A 645 -28.41 24.70 -8.50
N GLN A 646 -29.30 25.66 -8.29
CA GLN A 646 -29.00 26.86 -7.51
C GLN A 646 -28.61 26.51 -6.07
N LYS A 647 -29.31 25.57 -5.43
CA LYS A 647 -28.93 25.09 -4.08
C LYS A 647 -27.57 24.40 -4.13
N VAL A 648 -27.35 23.50 -5.09
CA VAL A 648 -26.09 22.73 -5.22
C VAL A 648 -24.90 23.65 -5.52
N VAL A 649 -25.05 24.63 -6.42
CA VAL A 649 -23.99 25.61 -6.74
C VAL A 649 -23.66 26.46 -5.51
N ARG A 650 -24.67 26.95 -4.77
CA ARG A 650 -24.39 27.73 -3.53
C ARG A 650 -23.63 26.91 -2.49
N LEU A 651 -24.03 25.66 -2.27
CA LEU A 651 -23.39 24.79 -1.29
C LEU A 651 -21.98 24.37 -1.73
N SER A 652 -21.81 23.95 -2.98
CA SER A 652 -20.49 23.59 -3.53
C SER A 652 -19.51 24.77 -3.53
N ARG A 653 -19.95 25.99 -3.83
CA ARG A 653 -19.13 27.20 -3.67
C ARG A 653 -18.66 27.40 -2.24
N ALA A 654 -19.53 27.17 -1.26
CA ALA A 654 -19.21 27.35 0.15
C ALA A 654 -18.24 26.27 0.68
N THR A 655 -18.38 25.02 0.23
CA THR A 655 -17.58 23.89 0.74
C THR A 655 -16.32 23.60 -0.05
N LEU A 656 -16.42 23.61 -1.38
CA LEU A 656 -15.34 23.25 -2.30
C LEU A 656 -14.63 24.47 -2.91
N GLY A 657 -15.31 25.62 -2.92
CA GLY A 657 -14.82 26.84 -3.58
C GLY A 657 -15.30 26.97 -5.03
N ASP A 658 -15.12 28.17 -5.59
CA ASP A 658 -15.61 28.54 -6.93
C ASP A 658 -14.91 27.79 -8.07
N ASN A 659 -13.62 27.50 -7.90
CA ASN A 659 -12.79 26.89 -8.95
C ASN A 659 -12.80 25.35 -8.90
N HIS A 660 -13.45 24.72 -7.92
CA HIS A 660 -13.46 23.28 -7.83
C HIS A 660 -14.14 22.65 -9.06
N PRO A 661 -13.60 21.58 -9.66
CA PRO A 661 -14.18 20.95 -10.86
C PRO A 661 -15.66 20.61 -10.70
N GLN A 662 -16.06 20.02 -9.57
CA GLN A 662 -17.47 19.74 -9.29
C GLN A 662 -18.36 21.00 -9.26
N THR A 663 -17.89 22.10 -8.65
CA THR A 663 -18.62 23.38 -8.61
C THR A 663 -18.83 23.91 -10.03
N LEU A 664 -17.78 23.90 -10.85
CA LEU A 664 -17.83 24.35 -12.24
C LEU A 664 -18.77 23.50 -13.11
N SER A 665 -18.81 22.18 -12.88
CA SER A 665 -19.75 21.27 -13.55
C SER A 665 -21.22 21.58 -13.19
N CYS A 666 -21.47 21.89 -11.91
CA CYS A 666 -22.79 22.32 -11.44
C CYS A 666 -23.19 23.68 -12.04
N ILE A 667 -22.26 24.63 -12.12
CA ILE A 667 -22.48 25.95 -12.74
C ILE A 667 -22.81 25.78 -14.23
N SER A 668 -22.06 24.95 -14.95
CA SER A 668 -22.34 24.66 -16.36
C SER A 668 -23.72 24.03 -16.54
N SER A 669 -24.14 23.16 -15.63
CA SER A 669 -25.48 22.54 -15.69
C SER A 669 -26.58 23.54 -15.37
N LEU A 670 -26.34 24.49 -14.45
CA LEU A 670 -27.24 25.61 -14.17
C LEU A 670 -27.38 26.53 -15.39
N ALA A 671 -26.29 26.79 -16.11
CA ALA A 671 -26.34 27.54 -17.37
C ALA A 671 -27.23 26.86 -18.42
N VAL A 672 -27.16 25.52 -18.53
CA VAL A 672 -28.08 24.75 -19.42
C VAL A 672 -29.53 24.89 -18.96
N ALA A 673 -29.82 24.82 -17.66
CA ALA A 673 -31.19 24.99 -17.16
C ALA A 673 -31.77 26.38 -17.49
N LEU A 674 -30.97 27.44 -17.31
CA LEU A 674 -31.37 28.80 -17.67
C LEU A 674 -31.55 29.00 -19.18
N LEU A 675 -30.69 28.36 -19.99
CA LEU A 675 -30.84 28.35 -21.45
C LEU A 675 -32.19 27.76 -21.87
N GLU A 676 -32.60 26.62 -21.30
CA GLU A 676 -33.88 25.99 -21.65
C GLU A 676 -35.10 26.78 -21.17
N LYS A 677 -34.95 27.64 -20.15
CA LYS A 677 -35.96 28.62 -19.76
C LYS A 677 -35.99 29.88 -20.63
N GLY A 678 -35.01 30.07 -21.51
CA GLY A 678 -34.86 31.28 -22.32
C GLY A 678 -34.20 32.45 -21.59
N GLU A 679 -33.61 32.23 -20.42
CA GLU A 679 -32.85 33.24 -19.65
C GLU A 679 -31.41 33.36 -20.19
N LEU A 680 -31.29 33.77 -21.46
CA LEU A 680 -30.05 33.64 -22.23
C LEU A 680 -28.87 34.44 -21.66
N ASP A 681 -29.09 35.64 -21.13
CA ASP A 681 -28.00 36.48 -20.62
C ASP A 681 -27.42 35.92 -19.31
N ALA A 682 -28.26 35.33 -18.45
CA ALA A 682 -27.83 34.65 -17.24
C ALA A 682 -27.10 33.33 -17.57
N ALA A 683 -27.62 32.57 -18.55
CA ALA A 683 -26.96 31.38 -19.08
C ALA A 683 -25.58 31.70 -19.68
N LYS A 684 -25.45 32.82 -20.41
CA LYS A 684 -24.19 33.31 -20.96
C LYS A 684 -23.18 33.59 -19.87
N SER A 685 -23.57 34.37 -18.86
CA SER A 685 -22.69 34.75 -17.75
C SER A 685 -22.12 33.52 -17.03
N LEU A 686 -22.98 32.57 -16.65
CA LEU A 686 -22.53 31.34 -15.98
C LEU A 686 -21.72 30.41 -16.90
N GLY A 687 -22.11 30.30 -18.17
CA GLY A 687 -21.41 29.48 -19.17
C GLY A 687 -19.98 29.98 -19.43
N VAL A 688 -19.81 31.31 -19.58
CA VAL A 688 -18.50 31.95 -19.72
C VAL A 688 -17.64 31.70 -18.49
N GLN A 689 -18.21 31.94 -17.31
CA GLN A 689 -17.50 31.71 -16.04
C GLN A 689 -17.00 30.27 -15.94
N ALA A 690 -17.88 29.28 -16.14
CA ALA A 690 -17.53 27.87 -16.03
C ALA A 690 -16.46 27.47 -17.05
N PHE A 691 -16.59 27.91 -18.31
CA PHE A 691 -15.62 27.60 -19.36
C PHE A 691 -14.24 28.20 -19.08
N ALA A 692 -14.18 29.48 -18.73
CA ALA A 692 -12.92 30.17 -18.47
C ALA A 692 -12.14 29.52 -17.32
N HIS A 693 -12.81 29.20 -16.21
CA HIS A 693 -12.17 28.55 -15.07
C HIS A 693 -11.79 27.09 -15.36
N CYS A 694 -12.66 26.30 -16.02
CA CYS A 694 -12.32 24.94 -16.42
C CYS A 694 -11.10 24.91 -17.34
N ARG A 695 -11.03 25.82 -18.32
CA ARG A 695 -9.89 25.92 -19.25
C ARG A 695 -8.60 26.26 -18.51
N ALA A 696 -8.66 27.20 -17.57
CA ALA A 696 -7.49 27.61 -16.81
C ALA A 696 -6.98 26.49 -15.87
N LEU A 697 -7.89 25.77 -15.21
CA LEU A 697 -7.54 24.76 -14.20
C LEU A 697 -7.21 23.38 -14.81
N LEU A 698 -7.99 22.94 -15.80
CA LEU A 698 -7.98 21.57 -16.34
C LEU A 698 -7.38 21.50 -17.76
N GLY A 699 -7.07 22.64 -18.36
CA GLY A 699 -6.64 22.72 -19.75
C GLY A 699 -7.78 22.53 -20.76
N GLU A 700 -7.44 22.72 -22.04
CA GLU A 700 -8.42 22.78 -23.14
C GLU A 700 -9.04 21.43 -23.50
N ARG A 701 -8.25 20.34 -23.41
CA ARG A 701 -8.65 19.01 -23.86
C ARG A 701 -9.34 18.18 -22.78
N HIS A 702 -9.45 18.70 -21.56
CA HIS A 702 -10.09 17.95 -20.49
C HIS A 702 -11.59 17.80 -20.78
N PRO A 703 -12.19 16.60 -20.61
CA PRO A 703 -13.59 16.35 -20.94
C PRO A 703 -14.58 17.36 -20.34
N GLN A 704 -14.29 17.84 -19.14
CA GLN A 704 -15.11 18.86 -18.49
C GLN A 704 -15.02 20.23 -19.17
N THR A 705 -13.83 20.66 -19.61
CA THR A 705 -13.66 21.92 -20.35
C THR A 705 -14.41 21.86 -21.67
N VAL A 706 -14.36 20.72 -22.36
CA VAL A 706 -15.12 20.46 -23.59
C VAL A 706 -16.63 20.52 -23.32
N ASN A 707 -17.12 19.94 -22.22
CA ASN A 707 -18.54 20.04 -21.86
C ASN A 707 -18.98 21.48 -21.58
N CYS A 708 -18.16 22.28 -20.90
CA CYS A 708 -18.43 23.70 -20.69
C CYS A 708 -18.44 24.47 -22.01
N LEU A 709 -17.53 24.14 -22.94
CA LEU A 709 -17.52 24.72 -24.28
C LEU A 709 -18.81 24.38 -25.04
N LEU A 710 -19.24 23.12 -25.03
CA LEU A 710 -20.49 22.70 -25.68
C LEU A 710 -21.71 23.45 -25.11
N CYS A 711 -21.75 23.65 -23.79
CA CYS A 711 -22.77 24.48 -23.16
C CYS A 711 -22.72 25.92 -23.68
N LEU A 712 -21.53 26.52 -23.73
CA LEU A 712 -21.34 27.90 -24.18
C LEU A 712 -21.70 28.10 -25.65
N THR A 713 -21.37 27.13 -26.51
CA THR A 713 -21.80 27.09 -27.92
C THR A 713 -23.32 27.14 -28.04
N ARG A 714 -24.04 26.27 -27.31
CA ARG A 714 -25.52 26.26 -27.33
C ARG A 714 -26.11 27.60 -26.89
N VAL A 715 -25.50 28.25 -25.91
CA VAL A 715 -25.91 29.60 -25.47
C VAL A 715 -25.65 30.64 -26.56
N ALA A 716 -24.48 30.60 -27.21
CA ALA A 716 -24.13 31.50 -28.30
C ALA A 716 -25.11 31.35 -29.48
N GLU A 717 -25.45 30.14 -29.89
CA GLU A 717 -26.46 29.86 -30.93
C GLU A 717 -27.83 30.46 -30.59
N ALA A 718 -28.29 30.28 -29.35
CA ALA A 718 -29.56 30.84 -28.91
C ALA A 718 -29.55 32.38 -28.89
N LEU A 719 -28.42 33.00 -28.54
CA LEU A 719 -28.24 34.46 -28.60
C LEU A 719 -28.24 34.96 -30.04
N ALA A 720 -27.52 34.31 -30.95
CA ALA A 720 -27.53 34.63 -32.38
C ALA A 720 -28.95 34.57 -32.95
N ALA A 721 -29.71 33.54 -32.57
CA ALA A 721 -31.11 33.39 -32.97
C ALA A 721 -32.01 34.51 -32.40
N ARG A 722 -31.83 34.90 -31.13
CA ARG A 722 -32.55 36.03 -30.51
C ARG A 722 -32.26 37.34 -31.24
N ASP A 723 -30.99 37.59 -31.53
CA ASP A 723 -30.50 38.85 -32.06
C ASP A 723 -30.55 38.91 -33.61
N ARG A 724 -31.00 37.81 -34.25
CA ARG A 724 -31.08 37.62 -35.72
C ARG A 724 -29.75 37.85 -36.43
N GLN A 725 -28.69 37.29 -35.88
CA GLN A 725 -27.34 37.34 -36.43
C GLN A 725 -26.93 35.96 -36.95
N ASP A 726 -26.19 35.93 -38.07
CA ASP A 726 -25.64 34.69 -38.65
C ASP A 726 -24.47 34.13 -37.82
N SER A 727 -23.97 34.92 -36.87
CA SER A 727 -22.85 34.57 -36.00
C SER A 727 -23.04 35.13 -34.60
N ALA A 728 -22.63 34.39 -33.58
CA ALA A 728 -22.54 34.89 -32.20
C ALA A 728 -21.10 34.78 -31.70
N GLU A 729 -20.64 35.86 -31.07
CA GLU A 729 -19.35 35.90 -30.39
C GLU A 729 -19.60 36.00 -28.88
N VAL A 730 -19.05 35.04 -28.14
CA VAL A 730 -19.05 35.07 -26.68
C VAL A 730 -17.62 35.18 -26.19
N GLU A 731 -17.28 36.35 -25.67
CA GLU A 731 -15.97 36.67 -25.10
C GLU A 731 -15.92 36.30 -23.61
N ASP A 732 -14.84 35.65 -23.18
CA ASP A 732 -14.52 35.48 -21.76
C ASP A 732 -13.66 36.62 -21.21
N GLU A 733 -13.47 36.68 -19.89
CA GLU A 733 -12.67 37.74 -19.24
C GLU A 733 -11.19 37.77 -19.68
N ALA A 734 -10.70 36.72 -20.33
CA ALA A 734 -9.34 36.63 -20.87
C ALA A 734 -9.27 37.03 -22.36
N GLY A 735 -10.37 37.51 -22.94
CA GLY A 735 -10.46 37.92 -24.34
C GLY A 735 -10.53 36.76 -25.33
N VAL A 736 -10.91 35.56 -24.88
CA VAL A 736 -11.12 34.41 -25.77
C VAL A 736 -12.55 34.42 -26.29
N PHE A 737 -12.68 34.42 -27.61
CA PHE A 737 -13.97 34.41 -28.30
C PHE A 737 -14.36 33.00 -28.68
N VAL A 738 -15.52 32.55 -28.20
CA VAL A 738 -16.25 31.44 -28.83
C VAL A 738 -17.10 32.04 -29.94
N VAL A 739 -16.65 31.86 -31.17
CA VAL A 739 -17.33 32.32 -32.38
C VAL A 739 -18.12 31.14 -32.95
N VAL A 740 -19.43 31.28 -33.03
CA VAL A 740 -20.30 30.31 -33.69
C VAL A 740 -20.80 30.90 -34.99
N THR A 741 -20.54 30.21 -36.11
CA THR A 741 -20.97 30.59 -37.47
C THR A 741 -21.56 29.38 -38.18
N GLY A 742 -22.88 29.34 -38.34
CA GLY A 742 -23.58 28.16 -38.88
C GLY A 742 -23.20 26.88 -38.11
N ASP A 743 -22.68 25.87 -38.80
CA ASP A 743 -22.26 24.58 -38.22
C ASP A 743 -20.81 24.60 -37.66
N SER A 744 -20.17 25.76 -37.57
CA SER A 744 -18.76 25.86 -37.14
C SER A 744 -18.60 26.64 -35.84
N VAL A 745 -17.82 26.07 -34.93
CA VAL A 745 -17.41 26.69 -33.66
C VAL A 745 -15.91 26.95 -33.74
N ARG A 746 -15.48 28.19 -33.46
CA ARG A 746 -14.07 28.56 -33.38
C ARG A 746 -13.79 29.20 -32.04
N ILE A 747 -12.73 28.75 -31.39
CA ILE A 747 -12.16 29.41 -30.22
C ILE A 747 -11.04 30.32 -30.72
N VAL A 748 -11.18 31.63 -30.53
CA VAL A 748 -10.18 32.62 -30.92
C VAL A 748 -9.57 33.18 -29.65
N SER A 749 -8.32 32.82 -29.38
CA SER A 749 -7.57 33.30 -28.22
C SER A 749 -6.57 34.39 -28.63
N PRO A 750 -6.28 35.39 -27.79
CA PRO A 750 -5.25 36.39 -28.07
C PRO A 750 -3.85 35.78 -27.90
N GLY A 751 -3.32 35.15 -28.97
CA GLY A 751 -2.00 34.52 -29.04
C GLY A 751 -1.82 33.69 -30.32
N PRO A 752 -0.60 33.28 -30.71
CA PRO A 752 -0.37 32.59 -31.99
C PRO A 752 -1.02 31.20 -32.00
N GLY A 753 -2.23 31.19 -32.56
CA GLY A 753 -2.98 30.14 -33.24
C GLY A 753 -2.63 28.67 -33.04
N LEU A 754 -3.59 27.93 -32.48
CA LEU A 754 -3.94 26.61 -33.00
C LEU A 754 -5.45 26.61 -33.32
N PRO A 755 -5.87 26.39 -34.57
CA PRO A 755 -7.26 26.07 -34.86
C PRO A 755 -7.55 24.68 -34.27
N LEU A 756 -8.54 24.59 -33.38
CA LEU A 756 -9.10 23.32 -32.94
C LEU A 756 -10.16 22.90 -33.98
N CYS A 757 -9.99 21.70 -34.55
CA CYS A 757 -10.94 21.05 -35.45
C CYS A 757 -12.01 20.29 -34.66
#